data_AF-A0A7C6DBZ3-F1
#
_entry.id   AF-A0A7C6DBZ3-F1
#
_cell.length_a   1.000
_cell.length_b   1.000
_cell.length_c   1.000
_cell.angle_alpha   90.00
_cell.angle_beta   90.00
_cell.angle_gamma   90.00
#
_symmetry.space_group_name_H-M   'P 1'
#
loop_
_entity.id
_entity.type
_entity.pdbx_description
1 polymer ?
#
loop_
_entity_poly.entity_id
_entity_poly.type
_entity_poly.pdbx_seq_one_letter_code
_entity_poly.pdbx_strand_id
1 'polypeptide(L)'
;MKRRILVILLAGLVFTTNMSVIGERKIEELGDGYYRYVNDFNASKQFIINDTLLAFNNENNFQFKDGVISIEGDTWALFTTSQLLGEKPYTVTMDVMSKEVNPAATCGAAFNVRAKKASTFMDQGITFMVRNKSLRVFMKTRELAHIQLPFSFADEMRKVYIEDNLDVIRFHADDDNGKVLLAEVELTEERVTVKDNKGKQKGNAKRENVPDTGFFGFMSHFAKTTVDNFSFEYYIEQYEPADMSNFWDTYYDTWVATDDLERTLPVTYTNTVKKNKKVGIFYFLWHDRNGGPLFDHYAAYLEGGIDKVWDIIKQGDEGYGHYWAEPYFGYYRSDDEWVIRKHTTMLVNAGIDFIYFDMSNGHIYEHVLTKILGTWKQMREEGLKTPEFVCFLGDRTDLGYKTAMDVWNTVYQHGIYRDMYFMWDGKPLLLGNLAEVPDEIKENFTIRRSWAFTDWDWYTESDGKGKWPWIALHPQGPGKSFEGIIEQVIVSCGFHSNSSSGRSFHNGQQPTDGKNAFEFELETTPLGLAFKEQWEHALKINPPIVMVTGWNEWWAGRWPNAGEGQKIANTYTITKDHPDYMHNYVDCFNPEFSRDIEPMKYGFGDNYYYQMVSYIRQFKGARPLPTATKPKTITINNDFSQWDDVGPEFRDTINDTKHRDFPGNASGLHYTNTTGRNDIVSAKVARDQDYIYFLVTTKEDITAPEGENWMNLYIDADQNFNTGWKGYDYVINRSRTENTVSVEKSVDNSYVWEIIHDAEYIISGNNLHLRIPLSVLNLTTDSSFDFKWADNSTTTGEIMEFMDKGDAAPDDRFNFRFVASAPVDNISETAIIIIAAASVAAVIIVIAVLLARRNRIEKVK
;
A
#
# COMPACT_ATOMS: atom_id res chain seq x y z
N MET A 1 -18.88 -12.91 -44.71
CA MET A 1 -19.18 -14.29 -45.17
C MET A 1 -17.81 -14.96 -45.38
N LYS A 2 -17.21 -15.83 -44.56
CA LYS A 2 -17.50 -16.65 -43.36
C LYS A 2 -16.27 -16.48 -42.42
N ARG A 3 -16.35 -16.22 -41.09
CA ARG A 3 -16.68 -17.13 -39.97
C ARG A 3 -15.83 -18.42 -40.02
N ARG A 4 -15.01 -18.83 -39.03
CA ARG A 4 -15.14 -18.83 -37.55
C ARG A 4 -13.80 -19.21 -36.86
N ILE A 5 -13.54 -18.57 -35.72
CA ILE A 5 -13.14 -19.13 -34.40
C ILE A 5 -11.87 -20.03 -34.31
N LEU A 6 -10.82 -19.49 -33.71
CA LEU A 6 -10.03 -20.19 -32.69
C LEU A 6 -9.65 -19.18 -31.60
N VAL A 7 -10.52 -19.11 -30.60
CA VAL A 7 -10.40 -18.39 -29.33
C VAL A 7 -10.38 -19.48 -28.27
N ILE A 8 -9.52 -19.32 -27.25
CA ILE A 8 -9.34 -20.18 -26.06
C ILE A 8 -8.55 -21.48 -26.30
N LEU A 9 -7.24 -21.45 -26.00
CA LEU A 9 -6.40 -22.52 -25.43
C LEU A 9 -4.91 -22.20 -25.68
N LEU A 10 -4.35 -21.29 -24.89
CA LEU A 10 -2.89 -21.11 -24.78
C LEU A 10 -2.47 -20.46 -23.44
N ALA A 11 -3.27 -20.67 -22.39
CA ALA A 11 -2.94 -20.34 -20.99
C ALA A 11 -3.03 -21.58 -20.08
N GLY A 12 -2.97 -22.77 -20.68
CA GLY A 12 -3.09 -24.05 -19.97
C GLY A 12 -2.27 -25.09 -20.70
N LEU A 13 -0.94 -24.98 -20.60
CA LEU A 13 -0.07 -26.12 -20.85
C LEU A 13 1.04 -26.15 -19.81
N VAL A 14 0.79 -27.03 -18.83
CA VAL A 14 1.77 -27.94 -18.24
C VAL A 14 2.78 -27.25 -17.31
N PHE A 15 2.33 -26.98 -16.09
CA PHE A 15 3.13 -27.40 -14.94
C PHE A 15 3.18 -28.93 -14.99
N THR A 16 4.20 -29.47 -15.67
CA THR A 16 4.65 -30.82 -15.36
C THR A 16 5.02 -30.80 -13.89
N THR A 17 4.66 -31.85 -13.16
CA THR A 17 5.18 -32.18 -11.83
C THR A 17 6.69 -31.93 -11.81
N ASN A 18 7.08 -30.77 -11.29
CA ASN A 18 8.47 -30.32 -11.28
C ASN A 18 8.93 -30.44 -9.83
N MET A 19 9.79 -31.42 -9.56
CA MET A 19 10.72 -31.31 -8.44
C MET A 19 11.54 -30.04 -8.66
N SER A 20 11.29 -28.98 -7.88
CA SER A 20 12.23 -27.86 -7.80
C SER A 20 13.41 -28.32 -6.93
N VAL A 21 14.51 -28.67 -7.57
CA VAL A 21 15.76 -29.08 -6.90
C VAL A 21 16.60 -27.83 -6.70
N ILE A 22 16.37 -27.09 -5.60
CA ILE A 22 17.24 -25.98 -5.19
C ILE A 22 18.34 -26.56 -4.29
N GLY A 23 19.36 -27.18 -4.88
CA GLY A 23 20.39 -27.96 -4.17
C GLY A 23 19.95 -29.39 -3.82
N GLU A 24 20.46 -30.00 -2.75
CA GLU A 24 20.14 -31.40 -2.37
C GLU A 24 18.80 -31.58 -1.60
N ARG A 25 18.10 -30.49 -1.28
CA ARG A 25 16.75 -30.51 -0.66
C ARG A 25 15.66 -30.79 -1.69
N LYS A 26 14.64 -31.58 -1.31
CA LYS A 26 13.54 -31.99 -2.19
C LYS A 26 12.21 -31.48 -1.64
N ILE A 27 11.53 -30.66 -2.44
CA ILE A 27 10.11 -30.32 -2.24
C ILE A 27 9.32 -31.15 -3.26
N GLU A 28 8.38 -31.94 -2.76
CA GLU A 28 7.47 -32.77 -3.56
C GLU A 28 6.06 -32.17 -3.48
N GLU A 29 5.48 -31.80 -4.62
CA GLU A 29 4.07 -31.41 -4.70
C GLU A 29 3.20 -32.68 -4.65
N LEU A 30 2.31 -32.76 -3.64
CA LEU A 30 1.42 -33.89 -3.43
C LEU A 30 0.05 -33.71 -4.11
N GLY A 31 -0.23 -32.51 -4.63
CA GLY A 31 -1.51 -32.11 -5.22
C GLY A 31 -2.41 -31.33 -4.25
N ASP A 32 -3.42 -30.62 -4.77
CA ASP A 32 -4.42 -29.87 -4.00
C ASP A 32 -3.82 -28.91 -2.95
N GLY A 33 -2.69 -28.26 -3.26
CA GLY A 33 -2.01 -27.32 -2.35
C GLY A 33 -1.13 -27.97 -1.28
N TYR A 34 -1.00 -29.31 -1.28
CA TYR A 34 -0.10 -30.02 -0.37
C TYR A 34 1.31 -30.16 -0.94
N TYR A 35 2.28 -29.95 -0.05
CA TYR A 35 3.69 -30.10 -0.33
C TYR A 35 4.35 -30.94 0.75
N ARG A 36 5.39 -31.68 0.37
CA ARG A 36 6.27 -32.40 1.30
C ARG A 36 7.68 -31.89 1.16
N TYR A 37 8.22 -31.37 2.26
CA TYR A 37 9.63 -31.08 2.39
C TYR A 37 10.38 -32.34 2.84
N VAL A 38 11.54 -32.62 2.24
CA VAL A 38 12.43 -33.73 2.62
C VAL A 38 13.87 -33.25 2.72
N ASN A 39 14.52 -33.57 3.84
CA ASN A 39 15.92 -33.30 4.10
C ASN A 39 16.60 -34.55 4.69
N ASP A 40 17.67 -35.01 4.03
CA ASP A 40 18.50 -36.17 4.38
C ASP A 40 19.86 -35.74 4.97
N PHE A 41 20.00 -34.46 5.32
CA PHE A 41 21.16 -33.83 5.96
C PHE A 41 22.53 -34.11 5.31
N ASN A 42 22.56 -34.51 4.02
CA ASN A 42 23.78 -34.77 3.26
C ASN A 42 24.51 -33.48 2.83
N ALA A 43 23.78 -32.36 2.78
CA ALA A 43 24.31 -31.07 2.39
C ALA A 43 25.26 -30.47 3.43
N SER A 44 26.03 -29.44 3.03
CA SER A 44 26.93 -28.74 3.95
C SER A 44 26.17 -28.10 5.13
N LYS A 45 26.81 -28.05 6.32
CA LYS A 45 26.25 -27.40 7.52
C LYS A 45 25.69 -25.99 7.23
N GLN A 46 26.43 -25.18 6.49
CA GLN A 46 26.01 -23.81 6.18
C GLN A 46 24.77 -23.77 5.29
N PHE A 47 24.65 -24.71 4.35
CA PHE A 47 23.48 -24.83 3.49
C PHE A 47 22.22 -25.21 4.29
N ILE A 48 22.35 -26.17 5.21
CA ILE A 48 21.21 -26.64 6.03
C ILE A 48 20.78 -25.56 7.03
N ILE A 49 21.72 -24.87 7.67
CA ILE A 49 21.40 -23.79 8.61
C ILE A 49 20.73 -22.60 7.92
N ASN A 50 21.07 -22.35 6.65
CA ASN A 50 20.46 -21.30 5.84
C ASN A 50 19.19 -21.77 5.10
N ASP A 51 18.65 -22.96 5.43
CA ASP A 51 17.41 -23.43 4.80
C ASP A 51 16.24 -22.54 5.20
N THR A 52 15.49 -22.08 4.22
CA THR A 52 14.35 -21.16 4.41
C THR A 52 13.17 -21.84 5.09
N LEU A 53 13.09 -23.18 5.03
CA LEU A 53 12.00 -23.97 5.61
C LEU A 53 12.29 -24.50 7.02
N LEU A 54 13.49 -24.30 7.56
CA LEU A 54 13.87 -24.65 8.92
C LEU A 54 14.49 -23.46 9.65
N ALA A 55 14.15 -23.29 10.93
CA ALA A 55 14.79 -22.33 11.81
C ALA A 55 15.54 -23.10 12.91
N PHE A 56 16.82 -22.77 13.10
CA PHE A 56 17.67 -23.41 14.10
C PHE A 56 17.89 -22.50 15.32
N ASN A 57 18.07 -23.11 16.49
CA ASN A 57 18.48 -22.43 17.72
C ASN A 57 19.58 -23.25 18.40
N ASN A 58 20.63 -22.57 18.87
CA ASN A 58 21.91 -23.17 19.24
C ASN A 58 22.50 -24.03 18.11
N GLU A 59 22.57 -23.49 16.90
CA GLU A 59 22.96 -24.21 15.70
C GLU A 59 24.39 -24.79 15.75
N ASN A 60 25.24 -24.21 16.60
CA ASN A 60 26.60 -24.68 16.84
C ASN A 60 26.66 -26.04 17.55
N ASN A 61 25.59 -26.44 18.25
CA ASN A 61 25.51 -27.72 18.94
C ASN A 61 25.11 -28.88 18.02
N PHE A 62 24.66 -28.59 16.80
CA PHE A 62 24.43 -29.61 15.78
C PHE A 62 25.73 -29.98 15.07
N GLN A 63 26.00 -31.28 15.01
CA GLN A 63 27.02 -31.87 14.17
C GLN A 63 26.34 -32.48 12.95
N PHE A 64 26.74 -32.04 11.75
CA PHE A 64 26.23 -32.53 10.48
C PHE A 64 27.31 -33.41 9.86
N LYS A 65 27.08 -34.73 9.80
CA LYS A 65 28.08 -35.68 9.31
C LYS A 65 27.41 -36.94 8.77
N ASP A 66 27.91 -37.44 7.64
CA ASP A 66 27.50 -38.72 7.04
C ASP A 66 25.97 -38.84 6.84
N GLY A 67 25.31 -37.74 6.45
CA GLY A 67 23.87 -37.71 6.20
C GLY A 67 22.99 -37.68 7.46
N VAL A 68 23.56 -37.45 8.65
CA VAL A 68 22.79 -37.35 9.88
C VAL A 68 23.11 -36.08 10.66
N ILE A 69 22.14 -35.63 11.46
CA ILE A 69 22.34 -34.64 12.50
C ILE A 69 22.56 -35.35 13.83
N SER A 70 23.64 -35.04 14.53
CA SER A 70 23.84 -35.46 15.91
C SER A 70 23.97 -34.28 16.88
N ILE A 71 23.44 -34.49 18.07
CA ILE A 71 23.58 -33.59 19.23
C ILE A 71 24.25 -34.42 20.32
N GLU A 72 25.45 -34.04 20.71
CA GLU A 72 26.28 -34.80 21.65
C GLU A 72 26.53 -34.05 22.95
N GLY A 73 26.48 -34.76 24.08
CA GLY A 73 26.93 -34.26 25.38
C GLY A 73 25.80 -33.71 26.27
N ASP A 74 26.17 -32.82 27.19
CA ASP A 74 25.27 -32.17 28.16
C ASP A 74 24.84 -30.79 27.66
N THR A 75 24.17 -30.76 26.51
CA THR A 75 23.80 -29.54 25.77
C THR A 75 22.38 -29.67 25.20
N TRP A 76 21.85 -28.56 24.66
CA TRP A 76 20.60 -28.56 23.91
C TRP A 76 20.73 -27.86 22.56
N ALA A 77 19.98 -28.39 21.60
CA ALA A 77 19.80 -27.80 20.28
C ALA A 77 18.36 -28.06 19.82
N LEU A 78 17.84 -27.17 18.99
CA LEU A 78 16.47 -27.19 18.52
C LEU A 78 16.41 -26.73 17.07
N PHE A 79 15.55 -27.36 16.27
CA PHE A 79 15.09 -26.80 15.02
C PHE A 79 13.57 -26.82 14.94
N THR A 80 12.98 -25.84 14.25
CA THR A 80 11.54 -25.77 13.97
C THR A 80 11.29 -25.66 12.47
N THR A 81 10.10 -26.03 12.01
CA THR A 81 9.65 -25.60 10.69
C THR A 81 9.55 -24.08 10.65
N SER A 82 9.82 -23.49 9.49
CA SER A 82 9.51 -22.08 9.21
C SER A 82 8.09 -21.91 8.67
N GLN A 83 7.47 -23.00 8.22
CA GLN A 83 6.08 -23.05 7.79
C GLN A 83 5.14 -23.37 8.96
N LEU A 84 4.03 -22.64 9.03
CA LEU A 84 2.95 -22.89 9.96
C LEU A 84 2.18 -24.14 9.50
N LEU A 85 1.94 -25.08 10.42
CA LEU A 85 1.23 -26.32 10.13
C LEU A 85 -0.15 -26.33 10.82
N GLY A 86 -1.04 -27.21 10.38
CA GLY A 86 -2.35 -27.42 11.01
C GLY A 86 -3.48 -26.57 10.44
N GLU A 87 -3.31 -25.87 9.32
CA GLU A 87 -4.45 -25.35 8.55
C GLU A 87 -5.25 -26.48 7.89
N LYS A 88 -4.54 -27.55 7.55
CA LYS A 88 -5.04 -28.81 7.05
C LYS A 88 -4.29 -29.96 7.73
N PRO A 89 -4.82 -31.21 7.68
CA PRO A 89 -4.11 -32.37 8.21
C PRO A 89 -2.71 -32.50 7.64
N TYR A 90 -1.72 -32.86 8.46
CA TYR A 90 -0.33 -32.99 8.04
C TYR A 90 0.40 -34.13 8.75
N THR A 91 1.49 -34.58 8.13
CA THR A 91 2.38 -35.60 8.65
C THR A 91 3.79 -35.05 8.81
N VAL A 92 4.44 -35.34 9.94
CA VAL A 92 5.88 -35.17 10.14
C VAL A 92 6.51 -36.54 10.30
N THR A 93 7.64 -36.79 9.62
CA THR A 93 8.42 -38.02 9.80
C THR A 93 9.90 -37.72 9.99
N MET A 94 10.58 -38.57 10.76
CA MET A 94 12.03 -38.54 10.93
C MET A 94 12.52 -39.82 11.59
N ASP A 95 13.77 -40.18 11.32
CA ASP A 95 14.45 -41.26 12.03
C ASP A 95 15.17 -40.69 13.24
N VAL A 96 14.98 -41.30 14.41
CA VAL A 96 15.54 -40.80 15.68
C VAL A 96 16.12 -41.94 16.51
N MET A 97 17.36 -41.75 16.96
CA MET A 97 17.94 -42.47 18.10
C MET A 97 18.22 -41.45 19.20
N SER A 98 17.83 -41.74 20.44
CA SER A 98 18.04 -40.87 21.60
C SER A 98 18.46 -41.67 22.82
N LYS A 99 19.70 -41.47 23.26
CA LYS A 99 20.30 -42.11 24.43
C LYS A 99 20.52 -41.11 25.56
N GLU A 100 19.93 -41.39 26.71
CA GLU A 100 20.05 -40.54 27.90
C GLU A 100 21.50 -40.43 28.39
N VAL A 101 21.92 -39.20 28.72
CA VAL A 101 23.23 -38.93 29.32
C VAL A 101 23.12 -38.74 30.83
N ASN A 102 21.97 -38.23 31.31
CA ASN A 102 21.69 -38.03 32.73
C ASN A 102 20.32 -38.62 33.11
N PRO A 103 20.27 -39.78 33.78
CA PRO A 103 19.02 -40.43 34.18
C PRO A 103 18.15 -39.58 35.13
N ALA A 104 18.77 -38.65 35.88
CA ALA A 104 18.10 -37.77 36.84
C ALA A 104 17.52 -36.49 36.20
N ALA A 105 17.90 -36.16 34.96
CA ALA A 105 17.33 -35.03 34.23
C ALA A 105 15.96 -35.37 33.62
N THR A 106 15.10 -34.38 33.45
CA THR A 106 13.73 -34.53 32.93
C THR A 106 13.63 -34.36 31.40
N CYS A 107 14.72 -34.53 30.65
CA CYS A 107 14.76 -34.23 29.22
C CYS A 107 15.22 -35.42 28.35
N GLY A 108 14.98 -35.32 27.05
CA GLY A 108 15.26 -36.33 26.01
C GLY A 108 15.05 -35.73 24.61
N ALA A 109 14.78 -36.56 23.60
CA ALA A 109 14.32 -36.07 22.31
C ALA A 109 12.84 -35.68 22.38
N ALA A 110 12.55 -34.40 22.12
CA ALA A 110 11.24 -33.78 22.29
C ALA A 110 10.72 -33.26 20.95
N PHE A 111 9.49 -33.65 20.62
CA PHE A 111 8.77 -33.30 19.41
C PHE A 111 7.58 -32.45 19.82
N ASN A 112 7.58 -31.16 19.50
CA ASN A 112 6.45 -30.29 19.79
C ASN A 112 5.62 -30.05 18.53
N VAL A 113 4.33 -30.28 18.68
CA VAL A 113 3.30 -30.10 17.66
C VAL A 113 2.49 -28.87 18.05
N ARG A 114 2.32 -27.95 17.10
CA ARG A 114 1.67 -26.64 17.30
C ARG A 114 2.46 -25.68 18.22
N ALA A 115 3.78 -25.74 18.12
CA ALA A 115 4.70 -24.86 18.82
C ALA A 115 4.56 -23.40 18.35
N LYS A 116 5.00 -22.44 19.17
CA LYS A 116 4.91 -21.01 18.87
C LYS A 116 6.01 -20.49 17.96
N LYS A 117 7.29 -20.86 18.21
CA LYS A 117 8.52 -20.65 17.41
C LYS A 117 9.73 -21.15 18.20
N ALA A 118 10.92 -21.25 17.58
CA ALA A 118 12.11 -21.86 18.19
C ALA A 118 12.53 -21.30 19.57
N SER A 119 12.40 -20.00 19.82
CA SER A 119 12.78 -19.41 21.13
C SER A 119 11.80 -19.69 22.27
N THR A 120 10.58 -20.16 21.96
CA THR A 120 9.48 -20.40 22.93
C THR A 120 8.88 -21.80 22.75
N PHE A 121 9.74 -22.76 22.39
CA PHE A 121 9.38 -24.10 21.94
C PHE A 121 8.39 -24.84 22.83
N MET A 122 8.48 -24.71 24.16
CA MET A 122 7.62 -25.40 25.13
C MET A 122 6.46 -24.55 25.66
N ASP A 123 6.31 -23.29 25.25
CA ASP A 123 5.27 -22.40 25.81
C ASP A 123 3.87 -22.70 25.26
N GLN A 124 3.82 -23.43 24.14
CA GLN A 124 2.62 -23.70 23.37
C GLN A 124 2.70 -25.09 22.74
N GLY A 125 1.54 -25.72 22.52
CA GLY A 125 1.41 -26.98 21.79
C GLY A 125 1.47 -28.23 22.67
N ILE A 126 1.61 -29.38 22.01
CA ILE A 126 1.72 -30.70 22.65
C ILE A 126 3.12 -31.25 22.38
N THR A 127 3.84 -31.56 23.45
CA THR A 127 5.19 -32.11 23.35
C THR A 127 5.20 -33.60 23.65
N PHE A 128 5.63 -34.39 22.69
CA PHE A 128 5.98 -35.80 22.87
C PHE A 128 7.47 -35.88 23.19
N MET A 129 7.84 -36.54 24.29
CA MET A 129 9.23 -36.69 24.69
C MET A 129 9.57 -38.17 24.85
N VAL A 130 10.49 -38.64 24.01
CA VAL A 130 10.96 -40.03 24.05
C VAL A 130 12.23 -40.14 24.89
N ARG A 131 12.29 -41.21 25.70
CA ARG A 131 13.34 -41.46 26.67
C ARG A 131 13.59 -42.95 26.79
N ASN A 132 14.68 -43.46 26.21
CA ASN A 132 15.02 -44.89 26.27
C ASN A 132 13.80 -45.78 25.96
N LYS A 133 13.09 -46.31 26.98
CA LYS A 133 11.85 -47.10 26.85
C LYS A 133 10.55 -46.40 27.29
N SER A 134 10.45 -45.08 27.29
CA SER A 134 9.20 -44.38 27.64
C SER A 134 8.91 -43.19 26.73
N LEU A 135 7.62 -42.87 26.64
CA LEU A 135 7.07 -41.69 25.98
C LEU A 135 6.31 -40.87 27.03
N ARG A 136 6.65 -39.58 27.13
CA ARG A 136 5.94 -38.61 27.96
C ARG A 136 5.23 -37.60 27.08
N VAL A 137 4.04 -37.19 27.47
CA VAL A 137 3.25 -36.19 26.74
C VAL A 137 3.03 -34.99 27.65
N PHE A 138 3.41 -33.80 27.17
CA PHE A 138 3.30 -32.55 27.90
C PHE A 138 2.38 -31.58 27.17
N MET A 139 1.69 -30.76 27.96
CA MET A 139 1.08 -29.51 27.51
C MET A 139 1.75 -28.40 28.31
N LYS A 140 2.51 -27.54 27.63
CA LYS A 140 3.48 -26.65 28.26
C LYS A 140 4.49 -27.43 29.11
N THR A 141 4.68 -27.08 30.37
CA THR A 141 5.54 -27.77 31.34
C THR A 141 4.80 -28.84 32.14
N ARG A 142 3.49 -29.02 31.91
CA ARG A 142 2.66 -30.00 32.63
C ARG A 142 2.71 -31.35 31.93
N GLU A 143 3.22 -32.36 32.62
CA GLU A 143 3.14 -33.75 32.15
C GLU A 143 1.67 -34.23 32.23
N LEU A 144 1.11 -34.63 31.09
CA LEU A 144 -0.23 -35.18 30.97
C LEU A 144 -0.22 -36.70 31.06
N ALA A 145 0.80 -37.35 30.49
CA ALA A 145 0.89 -38.81 30.45
C ALA A 145 2.34 -39.29 30.45
N HIS A 146 2.55 -40.47 31.05
CA HIS A 146 3.79 -41.23 30.99
C HIS A 146 3.45 -42.66 30.55
N ILE A 147 3.98 -43.07 29.39
CA ILE A 147 3.66 -44.32 28.71
C ILE A 147 4.95 -45.15 28.59
N GLN A 148 4.92 -46.37 29.09
CA GLN A 148 6.02 -47.32 28.92
C GLN A 148 5.96 -47.92 27.51
N LEU A 149 7.10 -47.91 26.81
CA LEU A 149 7.24 -48.42 25.45
C LEU A 149 7.78 -49.86 25.45
N PRO A 150 7.41 -50.67 24.43
CA PRO A 150 7.87 -52.04 24.30
C PRO A 150 9.33 -52.16 23.79
N PHE A 151 9.87 -51.08 23.22
CA PHE A 151 11.22 -51.00 22.67
C PHE A 151 11.97 -49.76 23.17
N SER A 152 13.24 -49.67 22.80
CA SER A 152 14.16 -48.60 23.18
C SER A 152 14.47 -47.68 21.99
N PHE A 153 14.43 -46.36 22.21
CA PHE A 153 15.00 -45.35 21.32
C PHE A 153 16.52 -45.18 21.50
N ALA A 154 17.13 -45.83 22.49
CA ALA A 154 18.57 -45.75 22.75
C ALA A 154 19.39 -46.85 22.04
N ASP A 155 18.71 -47.87 21.51
CA ASP A 155 19.36 -49.08 20.98
C ASP A 155 19.61 -48.98 19.47
N GLU A 156 18.69 -48.38 18.71
CA GLU A 156 18.77 -48.19 17.26
C GLU A 156 17.98 -46.94 16.80
N MET A 157 18.23 -46.46 15.58
CA MET A 157 17.40 -45.40 14.97
C MET A 157 16.03 -45.96 14.64
N ARG A 158 14.98 -45.22 15.00
CA ARG A 158 13.59 -45.59 14.73
C ARG A 158 12.89 -44.46 14.00
N LYS A 159 12.14 -44.81 12.95
CA LYS A 159 11.29 -43.84 12.27
C LYS A 159 10.12 -43.47 13.15
N VAL A 160 9.91 -42.18 13.34
CA VAL A 160 8.80 -41.55 14.05
C VAL A 160 7.84 -40.97 13.02
N TYR A 161 6.54 -41.08 13.29
CA TYR A 161 5.48 -40.44 12.51
C TYR A 161 4.58 -39.68 13.45
N ILE A 162 4.38 -38.40 13.16
CA ILE A 162 3.44 -37.54 13.87
C ILE A 162 2.37 -37.14 12.87
N GLU A 163 1.14 -37.56 13.11
CA GLU A 163 -0.01 -37.25 12.27
C GLU A 163 -0.95 -36.35 13.05
N ASP A 164 -1.21 -35.16 12.54
CA ASP A 164 -2.15 -34.22 13.13
C ASP A 164 -3.28 -34.00 12.13
N ASN A 165 -4.49 -34.44 12.49
CA ASN A 165 -5.70 -34.27 11.68
C ASN A 165 -6.62 -33.16 12.22
N LEU A 166 -6.05 -32.19 12.94
CA LEU A 166 -6.70 -31.05 13.59
C LEU A 166 -7.40 -31.39 14.91
N ASP A 167 -8.16 -32.47 14.95
CA ASP A 167 -8.87 -32.90 16.17
C ASP A 167 -8.06 -33.93 16.98
N VAL A 168 -7.14 -34.63 16.33
CA VAL A 168 -6.37 -35.73 16.92
C VAL A 168 -4.92 -35.71 16.45
N ILE A 169 -4.00 -35.73 17.41
CA ILE A 169 -2.57 -35.90 17.16
C ILE A 169 -2.17 -37.33 17.52
N ARG A 170 -1.58 -38.07 16.57
CA ARG A 170 -1.08 -39.43 16.78
C ARG A 170 0.43 -39.48 16.67
N PHE A 171 1.06 -40.06 17.69
CA PHE A 171 2.49 -40.32 17.71
C PHE A 171 2.74 -41.81 17.50
N HIS A 172 3.39 -42.14 16.38
CA HIS A 172 3.79 -43.49 16.02
C HIS A 172 5.30 -43.61 15.96
N ALA A 173 5.82 -44.84 16.08
CA ALA A 173 7.18 -45.16 15.69
C ALA A 173 7.28 -46.59 15.18
N ASP A 174 8.36 -46.90 14.45
CA ASP A 174 8.63 -48.26 13.99
C ASP A 174 9.16 -49.16 15.12
N ASP A 175 8.53 -50.32 15.28
CA ASP A 175 9.07 -51.47 16.01
C ASP A 175 9.64 -52.52 15.03
N ASP A 176 10.08 -53.67 15.54
CA ASP A 176 10.64 -54.77 14.74
C ASP A 176 9.68 -55.30 13.65
N ASN A 177 8.37 -54.97 13.72
CA ASN A 177 7.31 -55.37 12.81
C ASN A 177 6.69 -54.20 12.03
N GLY A 178 7.22 -52.97 12.18
CA GLY A 178 6.80 -51.76 11.45
C GLY A 178 6.10 -50.72 12.32
N LYS A 179 5.33 -49.83 11.68
CA LYS A 179 4.72 -48.65 12.32
C LYS A 179 3.68 -49.03 13.37
N VAL A 180 3.89 -48.60 14.62
CA VAL A 180 2.96 -48.80 15.73
C VAL A 180 2.56 -47.48 16.40
N LEU A 181 1.28 -47.36 16.78
CA LEU A 181 0.77 -46.23 17.57
C LEU A 181 1.33 -46.30 18.99
N LEU A 182 1.86 -45.19 19.50
CA LEU A 182 2.36 -45.09 20.87
C LEU A 182 1.45 -44.24 21.76
N ALA A 183 0.96 -43.13 21.23
CA ALA A 183 0.02 -42.24 21.92
C ALA A 183 -0.91 -41.54 20.94
N GLU A 184 -2.13 -41.26 21.40
CA GLU A 184 -3.12 -40.45 20.71
C GLU A 184 -3.54 -39.30 21.63
N VAL A 185 -3.64 -38.09 21.09
CA VAL A 185 -4.06 -36.89 21.81
C VAL A 185 -5.27 -36.32 21.11
N GLU A 186 -6.43 -36.43 21.76
CA GLU A 186 -7.69 -35.84 21.29
C GLU A 186 -7.81 -34.41 21.80
N LEU A 187 -8.18 -33.52 20.90
CA LEU A 187 -8.35 -32.10 21.14
C LEU A 187 -9.83 -31.75 20.92
N THR A 188 -10.42 -31.08 21.89
CA THR A 188 -11.71 -30.40 21.72
C THR A 188 -11.50 -28.91 21.97
N GLU A 189 -12.54 -28.08 21.82
CA GLU A 189 -12.45 -26.66 22.20
C GLU A 189 -12.01 -26.47 23.67
N GLU A 190 -12.44 -27.36 24.57
CA GLU A 190 -12.21 -27.20 26.01
C GLU A 190 -11.10 -28.08 26.58
N ARG A 191 -10.77 -29.22 25.95
CA ARG A 191 -9.96 -30.26 26.60
C ARG A 191 -8.90 -30.88 25.70
N VAL A 192 -7.86 -31.40 26.36
CA VAL A 192 -6.83 -32.25 25.80
C VAL A 192 -6.88 -33.59 26.53
N THR A 193 -7.06 -34.68 25.78
CA THR A 193 -7.13 -36.05 26.33
C THR A 193 -6.07 -36.93 25.68
N VAL A 194 -5.19 -37.51 26.51
CA VAL A 194 -4.12 -38.41 26.03
C VAL A 194 -4.52 -39.86 26.27
N LYS A 195 -4.42 -40.69 25.24
CA LYS A 195 -4.66 -42.14 25.26
C LYS A 195 -3.38 -42.90 24.88
N ASP A 196 -3.21 -44.08 25.46
CA ASP A 196 -2.17 -45.02 25.03
C ASP A 196 -2.60 -45.84 23.81
N ASN A 197 -1.70 -46.69 23.31
CA ASN A 197 -1.91 -47.54 22.13
C ASN A 197 -3.07 -48.55 22.23
N LYS A 198 -3.69 -48.71 23.41
CA LYS A 198 -4.89 -49.54 23.61
C LYS A 198 -6.15 -48.68 23.76
N GLY A 199 -6.05 -47.38 23.50
CA GLY A 199 -7.14 -46.41 23.68
C GLY A 199 -7.43 -46.07 25.14
N LYS A 200 -6.59 -46.50 26.11
CA LYS A 200 -6.80 -46.20 27.52
C LYS A 200 -6.36 -44.76 27.82
N GLN A 201 -7.26 -43.97 28.40
CA GLN A 201 -6.94 -42.61 28.85
C GLN A 201 -5.80 -42.65 29.90
N LYS A 202 -4.76 -41.86 29.64
CA LYS A 202 -3.59 -41.64 30.51
C LYS A 202 -3.57 -40.26 31.14
N GLY A 203 -4.10 -39.26 30.43
CA GLY A 203 -4.08 -37.86 30.84
C GLY A 203 -5.30 -37.11 30.35
N ASN A 204 -5.74 -36.10 31.10
CA ASN A 204 -6.81 -35.20 30.70
C ASN A 204 -6.64 -33.82 31.37
N ALA A 205 -6.67 -32.74 30.59
CA ALA A 205 -6.57 -31.37 31.08
C ALA A 205 -7.46 -30.42 30.26
N LYS A 206 -7.67 -29.20 30.77
CA LYS A 206 -8.24 -28.11 29.98
C LYS A 206 -7.28 -27.74 28.86
N ARG A 207 -7.79 -27.43 27.67
CA ARG A 207 -7.00 -26.95 26.53
C ARG A 207 -6.50 -25.53 26.82
N GLU A 208 -5.20 -25.39 27.04
CA GLU A 208 -4.55 -24.12 27.34
C GLU A 208 -3.27 -24.01 26.51
N ASN A 209 -3.11 -22.91 25.76
CA ASN A 209 -1.96 -22.69 24.87
C ASN A 209 -1.74 -23.83 23.86
N VAL A 210 -2.81 -24.45 23.37
CA VAL A 210 -2.77 -25.41 22.26
C VAL A 210 -3.68 -24.85 21.16
N PRO A 211 -3.16 -24.04 20.23
CA PRO A 211 -3.96 -23.49 19.13
C PRO A 211 -4.34 -24.56 18.11
N ASP A 212 -5.10 -24.18 17.08
CA ASP A 212 -5.42 -25.06 15.95
C ASP A 212 -4.23 -25.24 15.00
N THR A 213 -3.41 -24.19 14.83
CA THR A 213 -2.22 -24.17 13.98
C THR A 213 -0.95 -23.87 14.77
N GLY A 214 0.21 -24.28 14.27
CA GLY A 214 1.51 -23.92 14.87
C GLY A 214 2.68 -24.57 14.15
N PHE A 215 3.88 -24.27 14.59
CA PHE A 215 5.10 -24.86 14.01
C PHE A 215 5.33 -26.26 14.55
N PHE A 216 5.95 -27.13 13.76
CA PHE A 216 6.58 -28.32 14.29
C PHE A 216 7.97 -27.95 14.81
N GLY A 217 8.43 -28.60 15.87
CA GLY A 217 9.85 -28.55 16.19
C GLY A 217 10.37 -29.75 16.94
N PHE A 218 11.68 -29.86 16.89
CA PHE A 218 12.45 -30.96 17.45
C PHE A 218 13.59 -30.43 18.31
N MET A 219 13.61 -30.82 19.58
CA MET A 219 14.66 -30.46 20.54
C MET A 219 15.31 -31.71 21.09
N SER A 220 16.63 -31.70 21.25
CA SER A 220 17.32 -32.63 22.15
C SER A 220 17.91 -31.85 23.31
N HIS A 221 17.77 -32.37 24.52
CA HIS A 221 18.39 -31.81 25.73
C HIS A 221 18.71 -32.96 26.71
N PHE A 222 19.92 -32.98 27.28
CA PHE A 222 20.42 -34.04 28.19
C PHE A 222 20.44 -35.46 27.57
N ALA A 223 20.44 -35.55 26.24
CA ALA A 223 20.48 -36.80 25.49
C ALA A 223 21.44 -36.71 24.31
N LYS A 224 22.12 -37.83 24.01
CA LYS A 224 22.82 -38.05 22.76
C LYS A 224 21.81 -38.47 21.72
N THR A 225 21.56 -37.61 20.75
CA THR A 225 20.47 -37.80 19.79
C THR A 225 21.01 -37.73 18.38
N THR A 226 20.59 -38.67 17.54
CA THR A 226 20.86 -38.70 16.10
C THR A 226 19.54 -38.64 15.35
N VAL A 227 19.47 -37.81 14.32
CA VAL A 227 18.28 -37.58 13.48
C VAL A 227 18.66 -37.70 12.01
N ASP A 228 17.80 -38.35 11.23
CA ASP A 228 17.91 -38.49 9.78
C ASP A 228 16.51 -38.45 9.12
N ASN A 229 16.46 -38.33 7.79
CA ASN A 229 15.28 -38.45 6.94
C ASN A 229 14.10 -37.59 7.41
N PHE A 230 14.39 -36.34 7.79
CA PHE A 230 13.37 -35.42 8.25
C PHE A 230 12.48 -34.98 7.09
N SER A 231 11.17 -35.13 7.28
CA SER A 231 10.18 -34.65 6.34
C SER A 231 8.96 -34.07 7.05
N PHE A 232 8.33 -33.05 6.46
CA PHE A 232 7.01 -32.61 6.90
C PHE A 232 6.14 -32.24 5.71
N GLU A 233 4.86 -32.51 5.85
CA GLU A 233 3.81 -32.05 4.94
C GLU A 233 3.30 -30.69 5.41
N TYR A 234 3.02 -29.82 4.45
CA TYR A 234 2.42 -28.51 4.71
C TYR A 234 1.47 -28.16 3.56
N TYR A 235 0.48 -27.34 3.88
CA TYR A 235 -0.51 -26.88 2.92
C TYR A 235 -0.24 -25.41 2.61
N ILE A 236 -0.33 -25.05 1.33
CA ILE A 236 -0.36 -23.67 0.88
C ILE A 236 -1.70 -23.45 0.20
N GLU A 237 -2.49 -22.51 0.71
CA GLU A 237 -3.71 -22.09 0.04
C GLU A 237 -3.39 -21.53 -1.34
N GLN A 238 -4.03 -22.07 -2.37
CA GLN A 238 -3.86 -21.55 -3.72
C GLN A 238 -4.45 -20.13 -3.80
N TYR A 239 -3.59 -19.18 -4.15
CA TYR A 239 -4.03 -17.81 -4.33
C TYR A 239 -4.94 -17.69 -5.55
N GLU A 240 -6.16 -17.20 -5.36
CA GLU A 240 -7.09 -16.86 -6.43
C GLU A 240 -7.13 -15.33 -6.62
N PRO A 241 -6.75 -14.83 -7.81
CA PRO A 241 -6.89 -13.43 -8.18
C PRO A 241 -8.33 -12.95 -8.09
N ALA A 242 -8.51 -11.70 -7.66
CA ALA A 242 -9.79 -11.03 -7.77
C ALA A 242 -10.17 -10.79 -9.25
N ASP A 243 -11.43 -11.01 -9.62
CA ASP A 243 -11.94 -10.70 -10.96
C ASP A 243 -12.17 -9.20 -11.13
N MET A 244 -11.19 -8.54 -11.75
CA MET A 244 -11.22 -7.10 -12.02
C MET A 244 -11.86 -6.74 -13.37
N SER A 245 -12.57 -7.66 -14.04
CA SER A 245 -13.18 -7.39 -15.36
C SER A 245 -14.30 -6.35 -15.32
N ASN A 246 -15.00 -6.21 -14.20
CA ASN A 246 -16.12 -5.28 -14.02
C ASN A 246 -15.94 -4.40 -12.77
N PHE A 247 -14.72 -3.92 -12.54
CA PHE A 247 -14.44 -3.02 -11.41
C PHE A 247 -15.29 -1.74 -11.47
N TRP A 248 -15.57 -1.16 -10.31
CA TRP A 248 -16.27 0.11 -10.15
C TRP A 248 -15.34 1.28 -10.53
N ASP A 249 -15.53 1.83 -11.74
CA ASP A 249 -14.82 3.02 -12.20
C ASP A 249 -15.50 4.28 -11.68
N THR A 250 -14.80 5.02 -10.81
CA THR A 250 -15.25 6.28 -10.20
C THR A 250 -15.10 7.49 -11.11
N TYR A 251 -14.42 7.33 -12.26
CA TYR A 251 -14.12 8.44 -13.16
C TYR A 251 -13.29 9.56 -12.52
N TYR A 252 -12.39 9.23 -11.58
CA TYR A 252 -11.60 10.20 -10.80
C TYR A 252 -10.80 11.23 -11.63
N ASP A 253 -10.40 10.88 -12.87
CA ASP A 253 -9.69 11.78 -13.79
C ASP A 253 -10.61 12.85 -14.41
N THR A 254 -11.92 12.76 -14.17
CA THR A 254 -12.93 13.77 -14.53
C THR A 254 -13.32 14.67 -13.36
N TRP A 255 -12.96 14.32 -12.12
CA TRP A 255 -13.21 15.16 -10.96
C TRP A 255 -12.36 16.43 -11.00
N VAL A 256 -12.80 17.49 -10.35
CA VAL A 256 -12.11 18.79 -10.33
C VAL A 256 -11.75 19.18 -8.91
N ALA A 257 -10.72 19.99 -8.71
CA ALA A 257 -10.35 20.51 -7.40
C ALA A 257 -9.51 21.77 -7.59
N THR A 258 -9.53 22.63 -6.57
CA THR A 258 -8.65 23.78 -6.43
C THR A 258 -8.06 23.74 -5.01
N ASP A 259 -6.74 23.72 -4.91
CA ASP A 259 -6.06 23.68 -3.61
C ASP A 259 -5.99 25.05 -2.93
N ASP A 260 -5.41 25.11 -1.72
CA ASP A 260 -5.35 26.37 -0.95
C ASP A 260 -4.38 27.41 -1.53
N LEU A 261 -3.64 27.07 -2.60
CA LEU A 261 -2.82 28.00 -3.39
C LEU A 261 -3.52 28.41 -4.69
N GLU A 262 -4.83 28.15 -4.81
CA GLU A 262 -5.66 28.46 -5.98
C GLU A 262 -5.20 27.74 -7.26
N ARG A 263 -4.51 26.60 -7.13
CA ARG A 263 -4.11 25.78 -8.29
C ARG A 263 -5.24 24.81 -8.63
N THR A 264 -5.85 25.00 -9.80
CA THR A 264 -6.92 24.13 -10.28
C THR A 264 -6.39 22.96 -11.10
N LEU A 265 -7.00 21.78 -10.93
CA LEU A 265 -6.66 20.60 -11.72
C LEU A 265 -7.00 20.79 -13.22
N PRO A 266 -6.16 20.30 -14.12
CA PRO A 266 -6.43 20.36 -15.55
C PRO A 266 -7.61 19.45 -15.91
N VAL A 267 -8.50 19.98 -16.76
CA VAL A 267 -9.64 19.27 -17.36
C VAL A 267 -9.58 19.33 -18.88
N THR A 268 -10.29 18.43 -19.55
CA THR A 268 -10.36 18.38 -21.01
C THR A 268 -11.77 18.05 -21.47
N TYR A 269 -12.14 18.52 -22.67
CA TYR A 269 -13.39 18.15 -23.36
C TYR A 269 -13.15 17.17 -24.51
N THR A 270 -11.89 16.77 -24.72
CA THR A 270 -11.48 15.71 -25.64
C THR A 270 -10.71 14.64 -24.88
N ASN A 271 -10.67 13.41 -25.40
CA ASN A 271 -9.91 12.34 -24.75
C ASN A 271 -8.41 12.54 -24.97
N THR A 272 -7.65 12.79 -23.90
CA THR A 272 -6.19 12.97 -23.94
C THR A 272 -5.41 11.81 -23.33
N VAL A 273 -6.10 10.74 -22.91
CA VAL A 273 -5.49 9.59 -22.21
C VAL A 273 -4.43 8.89 -23.07
N LYS A 274 -3.23 8.74 -22.49
CA LYS A 274 -2.07 8.07 -23.08
C LYS A 274 -1.90 6.70 -22.43
N LYS A 275 -2.27 5.64 -23.13
CA LYS A 275 -2.31 4.26 -22.60
C LYS A 275 -0.94 3.67 -22.21
N ASN A 276 0.15 4.23 -22.72
CA ASN A 276 1.52 3.76 -22.50
C ASN A 276 2.28 4.55 -21.43
N LYS A 277 1.57 5.33 -20.61
CA LYS A 277 2.14 6.12 -19.52
C LYS A 277 1.74 5.54 -18.18
N LYS A 278 2.74 5.37 -17.30
CA LYS A 278 2.55 4.81 -15.97
C LYS A 278 3.24 5.69 -14.92
N VAL A 279 2.63 5.83 -13.76
CA VAL A 279 3.22 6.56 -12.63
C VAL A 279 3.26 5.65 -11.42
N GLY A 280 4.43 5.50 -10.83
CA GLY A 280 4.59 4.80 -9.55
C GLY A 280 4.99 5.76 -8.43
N ILE A 281 4.73 5.39 -7.18
CA ILE A 281 5.09 6.20 -6.00
C ILE A 281 5.84 5.37 -4.95
N PHE A 282 6.85 5.99 -4.32
CA PHE A 282 7.62 5.36 -3.25
C PHE A 282 6.82 5.31 -1.95
N TYR A 283 6.78 4.16 -1.27
CA TYR A 283 5.95 3.91 -0.09
C TYR A 283 6.69 3.11 0.98
N PHE A 284 6.48 3.53 2.21
CA PHE A 284 7.21 3.07 3.39
C PHE A 284 6.34 2.16 4.27
N LEU A 285 6.92 1.05 4.73
CA LEU A 285 6.22 -0.03 5.45
C LEU A 285 6.47 -0.06 6.97
N TRP A 286 7.26 0.88 7.49
CA TRP A 286 7.98 0.75 8.75
C TRP A 286 7.40 1.58 9.90
N HIS A 287 6.20 2.15 9.72
CA HIS A 287 5.44 2.73 10.85
C HIS A 287 4.75 1.61 11.63
N ASP A 288 5.48 0.64 12.15
CA ASP A 288 4.90 -0.56 12.81
C ASP A 288 5.25 -0.65 14.30
N ARG A 289 5.81 0.44 14.86
CA ARG A 289 6.20 0.53 16.27
C ARG A 289 4.96 0.38 17.15
N ASN A 290 5.12 -0.37 18.24
CA ASN A 290 4.09 -0.55 19.25
C ASN A 290 4.53 0.17 20.53
N GLY A 291 4.39 1.49 20.54
CA GLY A 291 4.69 2.34 21.68
C GLY A 291 6.06 3.05 21.61
N GLY A 292 6.40 3.71 22.72
CA GLY A 292 7.55 4.62 22.86
C GLY A 292 7.13 6.10 22.90
N PRO A 293 8.05 7.02 23.23
CA PRO A 293 7.78 8.45 23.21
C PRO A 293 7.46 8.95 21.79
N LEU A 294 6.58 9.94 21.70
CA LEU A 294 6.33 10.68 20.47
C LEU A 294 7.26 11.90 20.44
N PHE A 295 8.07 12.02 19.39
CA PHE A 295 8.81 13.23 19.09
C PHE A 295 8.38 13.74 17.72
N ASP A 296 8.01 15.02 17.65
CA ASP A 296 7.60 15.70 16.42
C ASP A 296 8.22 17.11 16.39
N HIS A 297 9.01 17.37 15.37
CA HIS A 297 9.73 18.63 15.22
C HIS A 297 8.80 19.82 14.92
N TYR A 298 7.76 19.62 14.11
CA TYR A 298 6.83 20.69 13.75
C TYR A 298 5.86 21.00 14.89
N ALA A 299 5.36 19.98 15.59
CA ALA A 299 4.56 20.18 16.79
C ALA A 299 5.36 20.92 17.88
N ALA A 300 6.64 20.56 18.08
CA ALA A 300 7.53 21.29 18.99
C ALA A 300 7.70 22.76 18.58
N TYR A 301 7.89 23.02 17.28
CA TYR A 301 7.98 24.37 16.75
C TYR A 301 6.68 25.17 16.99
N LEU A 302 5.51 24.57 16.74
CA LEU A 302 4.21 25.22 17.01
C LEU A 302 3.97 25.48 18.50
N GLU A 303 4.46 24.62 19.39
CA GLU A 303 4.31 24.76 20.85
C GLU A 303 5.19 25.88 21.43
N GLY A 304 6.46 25.96 21.01
CA GLY A 304 7.45 26.80 21.68
C GLY A 304 8.54 27.40 20.79
N GLY A 305 8.36 27.36 19.47
CA GLY A 305 9.33 27.87 18.51
C GLY A 305 10.63 27.07 18.46
N ILE A 306 11.69 27.71 17.96
CA ILE A 306 12.98 27.07 17.70
C ILE A 306 13.66 26.50 18.95
N ASP A 307 13.49 27.13 20.12
CA ASP A 307 14.08 26.65 21.37
C ASP A 307 13.53 25.26 21.75
N LYS A 308 12.23 25.04 21.57
CA LYS A 308 11.59 23.75 21.81
C LYS A 308 12.05 22.69 20.81
N VAL A 309 12.31 23.08 19.56
CA VAL A 309 12.91 22.18 18.56
C VAL A 309 14.31 21.75 19.01
N TRP A 310 15.17 22.68 19.44
CA TRP A 310 16.49 22.34 19.95
C TRP A 310 16.47 21.42 21.17
N ASP A 311 15.44 21.53 22.01
CA ASP A 311 15.23 20.63 23.14
C ASP A 311 14.79 19.23 22.69
N ILE A 312 13.90 19.12 21.69
CA ILE A 312 13.35 17.83 21.26
C ILE A 312 14.36 17.01 20.45
N ILE A 313 15.16 17.63 19.56
CA ILE A 313 16.15 16.89 18.76
C ILE A 313 17.22 16.19 19.61
N LYS A 314 17.34 16.60 20.88
CA LYS A 314 18.26 16.02 21.86
C LYS A 314 17.73 14.76 22.53
N GLN A 315 16.47 14.42 22.32
CA GLN A 315 15.75 13.37 23.03
C GLN A 315 15.67 12.07 22.22
N GLY A 316 15.38 10.98 22.93
CA GLY A 316 15.31 9.63 22.36
C GLY A 316 16.66 8.98 22.18
N ASP A 317 16.66 7.66 22.11
CA ASP A 317 17.87 6.86 21.88
C ASP A 317 18.40 7.06 20.46
N GLU A 318 19.65 6.62 20.22
CA GLU A 318 20.20 6.55 18.87
C GLU A 318 19.35 5.65 17.97
N GLY A 319 19.11 6.08 16.74
CA GLY A 319 18.20 5.45 15.78
C GLY A 319 16.71 5.62 16.10
N TYR A 320 16.36 6.27 17.22
CA TYR A 320 14.96 6.54 17.53
C TYR A 320 14.39 7.57 16.56
N GLY A 321 13.14 7.34 16.14
CA GLY A 321 12.47 8.11 15.10
C GLY A 321 11.85 9.38 15.62
N HIS A 322 12.06 10.49 14.90
CA HIS A 322 11.38 11.77 15.14
C HIS A 322 10.56 12.14 13.91
N TYR A 323 9.28 12.43 14.14
CA TYR A 323 8.38 12.89 13.10
C TYR A 323 8.78 14.29 12.64
N TRP A 324 8.75 14.52 11.32
CA TRP A 324 8.95 15.87 10.78
C TRP A 324 7.68 16.72 10.90
N ALA A 325 6.49 16.10 10.92
CA ALA A 325 5.20 16.68 11.30
C ALA A 325 4.13 15.58 11.53
N GLU A 326 2.94 15.98 12.01
CA GLU A 326 1.80 15.10 12.20
C GLU A 326 1.12 14.77 10.84
N PRO A 327 1.03 13.47 10.46
CA PRO A 327 0.23 13.05 9.32
C PRO A 327 -1.24 13.44 9.50
N TYR A 328 -1.97 13.70 8.41
CA TYR A 328 -3.38 14.07 8.52
C TYR A 328 -4.21 12.98 9.25
N PHE A 329 -3.93 11.71 8.95
CA PHE A 329 -4.57 10.57 9.62
C PHE A 329 -3.96 10.23 11.01
N GLY A 330 -3.17 11.13 11.57
CA GLY A 330 -2.46 10.98 12.85
C GLY A 330 -1.21 10.11 12.72
N TYR A 331 -0.51 9.89 13.84
CA TYR A 331 0.65 9.00 13.95
C TYR A 331 0.23 7.53 13.87
N TYR A 332 -0.32 7.13 12.72
CA TYR A 332 -0.87 5.81 12.46
C TYR A 332 0.21 4.74 12.41
N ARG A 333 -0.23 3.48 12.55
CA ARG A 333 0.61 2.33 12.21
C ARG A 333 0.34 1.87 10.77
N SER A 334 1.35 1.34 10.10
CA SER A 334 1.27 0.89 8.71
C SER A 334 0.38 -0.34 8.51
N ASP A 335 0.00 -1.02 9.61
CA ASP A 335 -0.94 -2.15 9.64
C ASP A 335 -2.40 -1.74 9.94
N ASP A 336 -2.67 -0.45 10.09
CA ASP A 336 -4.02 0.10 10.24
C ASP A 336 -4.79 -0.01 8.92
N GLU A 337 -5.74 -0.96 8.85
CA GLU A 337 -6.55 -1.20 7.66
C GLU A 337 -7.29 0.04 7.18
N TRP A 338 -7.77 0.89 8.09
CA TRP A 338 -8.51 2.08 7.72
C TRP A 338 -7.61 3.05 6.94
N VAL A 339 -6.37 3.25 7.41
CA VAL A 339 -5.37 4.09 6.74
C VAL A 339 -4.93 3.46 5.42
N ILE A 340 -4.71 2.14 5.38
CA ILE A 340 -4.36 1.44 4.12
C ILE A 340 -5.42 1.70 3.05
N ARG A 341 -6.71 1.60 3.39
CA ARG A 341 -7.80 1.86 2.44
C ARG A 341 -7.82 3.31 1.98
N LYS A 342 -7.71 4.27 2.91
CA LYS A 342 -7.66 5.71 2.57
C LYS A 342 -6.47 6.05 1.66
N HIS A 343 -5.26 5.61 1.99
CA HIS A 343 -4.09 5.79 1.12
C HIS A 343 -4.31 5.18 -0.27
N THR A 344 -4.87 3.97 -0.33
CA THR A 344 -5.11 3.28 -1.61
C THR A 344 -6.08 4.07 -2.48
N THR A 345 -7.20 4.53 -1.91
CA THR A 345 -8.19 5.35 -2.62
C THR A 345 -7.58 6.66 -3.10
N MET A 346 -6.87 7.40 -2.24
CA MET A 346 -6.20 8.65 -2.62
C MET A 346 -5.18 8.45 -3.76
N LEU A 347 -4.33 7.43 -3.66
CA LEU A 347 -3.33 7.15 -4.70
C LEU A 347 -3.98 6.74 -6.04
N VAL A 348 -5.06 5.95 -5.99
CA VAL A 348 -5.85 5.61 -7.19
C VAL A 348 -6.50 6.85 -7.78
N ASN A 349 -7.11 7.71 -6.97
CA ASN A 349 -7.76 8.96 -7.39
C ASN A 349 -6.76 9.96 -7.97
N ALA A 350 -5.51 9.94 -7.50
CA ALA A 350 -4.40 10.70 -8.09
C ALA A 350 -3.91 10.13 -9.43
N GLY A 351 -4.28 8.88 -9.77
CA GLY A 351 -3.87 8.20 -10.99
C GLY A 351 -2.54 7.45 -10.88
N ILE A 352 -2.11 7.08 -9.67
CA ILE A 352 -0.97 6.17 -9.45
C ILE A 352 -1.32 4.77 -9.93
N ASP A 353 -0.43 4.16 -10.71
CA ASP A 353 -0.61 2.81 -11.26
C ASP A 353 0.00 1.73 -10.35
N PHE A 354 1.11 2.03 -9.68
CA PHE A 354 1.82 1.05 -8.85
C PHE A 354 2.63 1.70 -7.72
N ILE A 355 3.00 0.91 -6.72
CA ILE A 355 3.77 1.34 -5.55
C ILE A 355 5.15 0.69 -5.56
N TYR A 356 6.19 1.45 -5.25
CA TYR A 356 7.50 0.93 -4.89
C TYR A 356 7.56 0.76 -3.37
N PHE A 357 7.48 -0.48 -2.88
CA PHE A 357 7.61 -0.76 -1.46
C PHE A 357 9.07 -0.71 -1.05
N ASP A 358 9.40 0.23 -0.16
CA ASP A 358 10.74 0.39 0.36
C ASP A 358 11.12 -0.77 1.29
N MET A 359 12.12 -1.53 0.84
CA MET A 359 12.76 -2.62 1.57
C MET A 359 14.29 -2.47 1.49
N SER A 360 14.76 -1.24 1.22
CA SER A 360 16.16 -0.92 0.95
C SER A 360 17.10 -1.24 2.12
N ASN A 361 16.57 -1.23 3.34
CA ASN A 361 17.29 -1.51 4.58
C ASN A 361 17.42 -3.01 4.92
N GLY A 362 17.04 -3.92 4.02
CA GLY A 362 17.19 -5.36 4.29
C GLY A 362 15.98 -6.01 4.99
N HIS A 363 14.84 -5.31 5.08
CA HIS A 363 13.64 -5.77 5.79
C HIS A 363 12.42 -5.66 4.89
N ILE A 364 11.66 -6.75 4.76
CA ILE A 364 10.43 -6.79 3.94
C ILE A 364 9.17 -6.38 4.69
N TYR A 365 9.27 -6.17 6.02
CA TYR A 365 8.14 -5.87 6.90
C TYR A 365 6.96 -6.82 6.67
N GLU A 366 7.22 -8.13 6.69
CA GLU A 366 6.31 -9.18 6.22
C GLU A 366 4.87 -9.01 6.72
N HIS A 367 4.69 -8.73 8.02
CA HIS A 367 3.38 -8.49 8.62
C HIS A 367 2.63 -7.31 7.97
N VAL A 368 3.32 -6.18 7.76
CA VAL A 368 2.75 -4.99 7.14
C VAL A 368 2.49 -5.21 5.65
N LEU A 369 3.46 -5.79 4.94
CA LEU A 369 3.33 -6.11 3.51
C LEU A 369 2.11 -7.00 3.26
N THR A 370 1.99 -8.09 4.03
CA THR A 370 0.85 -9.03 3.91
C THR A 370 -0.47 -8.38 4.33
N LYS A 371 -0.48 -7.50 5.34
CA LYS A 371 -1.68 -6.73 5.71
C LYS A 371 -2.13 -5.81 4.57
N ILE A 372 -1.21 -5.05 3.95
CA ILE A 372 -1.52 -4.17 2.82
C ILE A 372 -2.07 -4.97 1.63
N LEU A 373 -1.34 -6.01 1.19
CA LEU A 373 -1.74 -6.81 0.03
C LEU A 373 -3.04 -7.58 0.29
N GLY A 374 -3.28 -8.05 1.51
CA GLY A 374 -4.54 -8.66 1.92
C GLY A 374 -5.71 -7.67 1.89
N THR A 375 -5.51 -6.45 2.38
CA THR A 375 -6.51 -5.37 2.28
C THR A 375 -6.76 -4.98 0.82
N TRP A 376 -5.74 -4.94 -0.03
CA TRP A 376 -5.91 -4.70 -1.46
C TRP A 376 -6.68 -5.81 -2.17
N LYS A 377 -6.43 -7.08 -1.82
CA LYS A 377 -7.21 -8.21 -2.33
C LYS A 377 -8.68 -8.03 -1.99
N GLN A 378 -8.99 -7.72 -0.73
CA GLN A 378 -10.36 -7.43 -0.30
C GLN A 378 -10.98 -6.26 -1.09
N MET A 379 -10.25 -5.16 -1.26
CA MET A 379 -10.72 -4.01 -2.05
C MET A 379 -11.05 -4.43 -3.49
N ARG A 380 -10.19 -5.23 -4.13
CA ARG A 380 -10.44 -5.76 -5.48
C ARG A 380 -11.66 -6.66 -5.55
N GLU A 381 -11.88 -7.51 -4.55
CA GLU A 381 -13.07 -8.37 -4.45
C GLU A 381 -14.36 -7.56 -4.21
N GLU A 382 -14.24 -6.41 -3.55
CA GLU A 382 -15.32 -5.42 -3.39
C GLU A 382 -15.57 -4.62 -4.69
N GLY A 383 -14.74 -4.80 -5.72
CA GLY A 383 -14.85 -4.12 -7.02
C GLY A 383 -14.02 -2.84 -7.14
N LEU A 384 -13.17 -2.51 -6.16
CA LEU A 384 -12.32 -1.33 -6.19
C LEU A 384 -10.98 -1.60 -6.88
N LYS A 385 -10.43 -0.57 -7.54
CA LYS A 385 -9.05 -0.62 -8.02
C LYS A 385 -8.06 -0.48 -6.88
N THR A 386 -6.90 -1.11 -7.04
CA THR A 386 -5.72 -0.87 -6.22
C THR A 386 -4.51 -0.71 -7.14
N PRO A 387 -3.44 -0.05 -6.69
CA PRO A 387 -2.17 -0.09 -7.39
C PRO A 387 -1.65 -1.53 -7.54
N GLU A 388 -0.75 -1.73 -8.50
CA GLU A 388 0.18 -2.86 -8.52
C GLU A 388 1.37 -2.55 -7.59
N PHE A 389 2.33 -3.47 -7.41
CA PHE A 389 3.52 -3.23 -6.60
C PHE A 389 4.83 -3.71 -7.22
N VAL A 390 5.90 -3.07 -6.79
CA VAL A 390 7.31 -3.37 -7.05
C VAL A 390 8.02 -3.47 -5.71
N CYS A 391 8.84 -4.51 -5.52
CA CYS A 391 9.72 -4.59 -4.35
C CYS A 391 11.01 -3.80 -4.62
N PHE A 392 11.32 -2.83 -3.75
CA PHE A 392 12.52 -2.01 -3.83
C PHE A 392 13.55 -2.44 -2.79
N LEU A 393 14.64 -3.07 -3.24
CA LEU A 393 15.69 -3.66 -2.41
C LEU A 393 16.87 -2.70 -2.24
N GLY A 394 17.81 -3.05 -1.36
CA GLY A 394 19.04 -2.26 -1.14
C GLY A 394 20.05 -2.33 -2.29
N ASP A 395 20.91 -1.31 -2.41
CA ASP A 395 22.00 -1.29 -3.41
C ASP A 395 23.28 -2.01 -2.95
N ARG A 396 23.36 -2.42 -1.68
CA ARG A 396 24.42 -3.32 -1.21
C ARG A 396 24.09 -4.77 -1.57
N THR A 397 25.09 -5.55 -1.96
CA THR A 397 24.90 -6.94 -2.41
C THR A 397 24.32 -7.84 -1.32
N ASP A 398 24.75 -7.68 -0.07
CA ASP A 398 24.27 -8.46 1.07
C ASP A 398 22.82 -8.14 1.43
N LEU A 399 22.44 -6.85 1.41
CA LEU A 399 21.06 -6.43 1.63
C LEU A 399 20.15 -6.86 0.49
N GLY A 400 20.60 -6.66 -0.76
CA GLY A 400 19.88 -7.09 -1.96
C GLY A 400 19.66 -8.60 -1.98
N TYR A 401 20.66 -9.39 -1.61
CA TYR A 401 20.53 -10.84 -1.46
C TYR A 401 19.47 -11.20 -0.42
N LYS A 402 19.62 -10.70 0.81
CA LYS A 402 18.71 -11.01 1.92
C LYS A 402 17.27 -10.70 1.54
N THR A 403 17.00 -9.47 1.11
CA THR A 403 15.63 -9.03 0.81
C THR A 403 15.06 -9.76 -0.41
N ALA A 404 15.87 -10.07 -1.44
CA ALA A 404 15.41 -10.84 -2.60
C ALA A 404 14.98 -12.26 -2.20
N MET A 405 15.74 -12.92 -1.31
CA MET A 405 15.36 -14.23 -0.77
C MET A 405 14.07 -14.13 0.05
N ASP A 406 13.95 -13.12 0.92
CA ASP A 406 12.77 -12.91 1.76
C ASP A 406 11.51 -12.70 0.89
N VAL A 407 11.52 -11.78 -0.09
CA VAL A 407 10.34 -11.56 -0.96
C VAL A 407 10.05 -12.75 -1.87
N TRP A 408 11.07 -13.50 -2.30
CA TRP A 408 10.86 -14.71 -3.09
C TRP A 408 10.09 -15.74 -2.28
N ASN A 409 10.56 -16.05 -1.06
CA ASN A 409 9.94 -17.06 -0.20
C ASN A 409 8.54 -16.62 0.29
N THR A 410 8.36 -15.33 0.59
CA THR A 410 7.09 -14.83 1.12
C THR A 410 6.04 -14.67 0.03
N VAL A 411 6.41 -14.17 -1.16
CA VAL A 411 5.45 -13.70 -2.17
C VAL A 411 5.55 -14.47 -3.49
N TYR A 412 6.70 -14.40 -4.15
CA TYR A 412 6.79 -14.77 -5.57
C TYR A 412 6.83 -16.28 -5.81
N GLN A 413 7.49 -17.06 -4.97
CA GLN A 413 7.60 -18.52 -5.13
C GLN A 413 6.23 -19.21 -5.10
N HIS A 414 5.28 -18.64 -4.34
CA HIS A 414 3.95 -19.19 -4.15
C HIS A 414 2.89 -18.54 -5.06
N GLY A 415 3.29 -17.55 -5.87
CA GLY A 415 2.38 -16.84 -6.76
C GLY A 415 1.23 -16.12 -6.04
N ILE A 416 1.43 -15.75 -4.76
CA ILE A 416 0.44 -15.01 -3.99
C ILE A 416 0.42 -13.55 -4.45
N TYR A 417 -0.77 -12.96 -4.60
CA TYR A 417 -0.94 -11.59 -5.12
C TYR A 417 -0.47 -11.39 -6.57
N ARG A 418 -0.41 -12.44 -7.38
CA ARG A 418 0.12 -12.39 -8.76
C ARG A 418 -0.59 -11.44 -9.71
N ASP A 419 -1.83 -11.08 -9.44
CA ASP A 419 -2.59 -10.06 -10.17
C ASP A 419 -2.22 -8.62 -9.78
N MET A 420 -1.43 -8.44 -8.72
CA MET A 420 -0.96 -7.15 -8.22
C MET A 420 0.52 -6.90 -8.53
N TYR A 421 1.21 -7.83 -9.19
CA TYR A 421 2.62 -7.63 -9.56
C TYR A 421 2.71 -6.57 -10.68
N PHE A 422 3.56 -5.57 -10.50
CA PHE A 422 3.87 -4.66 -11.60
C PHE A 422 4.78 -5.37 -12.60
N MET A 423 4.29 -5.55 -13.83
CA MET A 423 4.97 -6.28 -14.88
C MET A 423 5.76 -5.33 -15.79
N TRP A 424 7.05 -5.60 -15.99
CA TRP A 424 7.91 -4.89 -16.92
C TRP A 424 8.70 -5.89 -17.79
N ASP A 425 8.80 -5.66 -19.10
CA ASP A 425 9.42 -6.60 -20.06
C ASP A 425 8.89 -8.06 -19.95
N GLY A 426 7.62 -8.22 -19.55
CA GLY A 426 6.94 -9.52 -19.45
C GLY A 426 7.16 -10.30 -18.15
N LYS A 427 7.89 -9.74 -17.16
CA LYS A 427 8.11 -10.36 -15.83
C LYS A 427 7.84 -9.34 -14.71
N PRO A 428 7.61 -9.78 -13.46
CA PRO A 428 7.55 -8.87 -12.32
C PRO A 428 8.84 -8.05 -12.21
N LEU A 429 8.72 -6.75 -11.95
CA LEU A 429 9.87 -5.87 -11.78
C LEU A 429 10.43 -5.99 -10.35
N LEU A 430 11.75 -6.09 -10.24
CA LEU A 430 12.49 -6.06 -8.99
C LEU A 430 13.63 -5.04 -9.08
N LEU A 431 13.74 -4.16 -8.09
CA LEU A 431 14.74 -3.09 -8.06
C LEU A 431 15.77 -3.31 -6.97
N GLY A 432 17.05 -3.14 -7.28
CA GLY A 432 18.16 -3.20 -6.30
C GLY A 432 19.38 -3.95 -6.80
N ASN A 433 20.34 -4.22 -5.91
CA ASN A 433 21.58 -4.90 -6.28
C ASN A 433 21.51 -6.41 -6.04
N LEU A 434 21.25 -7.16 -7.11
CA LEU A 434 21.08 -8.63 -7.07
C LEU A 434 22.34 -9.42 -7.48
N ALA A 435 23.54 -8.85 -7.36
CA ALA A 435 24.76 -9.51 -7.83
C ALA A 435 25.01 -10.90 -7.21
N GLU A 436 24.65 -11.07 -5.93
CA GLU A 436 24.84 -12.32 -5.19
C GLU A 436 23.60 -13.24 -5.21
N VAL A 437 22.49 -12.82 -5.83
CA VAL A 437 21.26 -13.62 -5.89
C VAL A 437 21.40 -14.73 -6.93
N PRO A 438 20.96 -15.98 -6.65
CA PRO A 438 21.01 -17.09 -7.60
C PRO A 438 20.30 -16.80 -8.92
N ASP A 439 20.86 -17.28 -10.04
CA ASP A 439 20.29 -17.08 -11.38
C ASP A 439 18.87 -17.62 -11.50
N GLU A 440 18.58 -18.77 -10.88
CA GLU A 440 17.24 -19.37 -10.82
C GLU A 440 16.17 -18.39 -10.29
N ILE A 441 16.50 -17.59 -9.27
CA ILE A 441 15.57 -16.58 -8.74
C ILE A 441 15.53 -15.38 -9.68
N LYS A 442 16.69 -14.86 -10.12
CA LYS A 442 16.77 -13.68 -11.00
C LYS A 442 16.03 -13.88 -12.32
N GLU A 443 16.03 -15.08 -12.87
CA GLU A 443 15.34 -15.41 -14.12
C GLU A 443 13.82 -15.23 -14.03
N ASN A 444 13.22 -15.16 -12.84
CA ASN A 444 11.79 -14.89 -12.66
C ASN A 444 11.44 -13.40 -12.75
N PHE A 445 12.44 -12.51 -12.75
CA PHE A 445 12.22 -11.06 -12.67
C PHE A 445 12.77 -10.32 -13.88
N THR A 446 12.19 -9.14 -14.11
CA THR A 446 12.90 -8.06 -14.80
C THR A 446 13.62 -7.24 -13.73
N ILE A 447 14.93 -7.07 -13.88
CA ILE A 447 15.77 -6.45 -12.85
C ILE A 447 16.33 -5.12 -13.34
N ARG A 448 16.34 -4.11 -12.47
CA ARG A 448 17.14 -2.89 -12.64
C ARG A 448 17.87 -2.59 -11.32
N ARG A 449 19.15 -2.22 -11.40
CA ARG A 449 19.87 -1.70 -10.22
C ARG A 449 19.29 -0.33 -9.86
N SER A 450 19.12 -0.04 -8.58
CA SER A 450 18.48 1.20 -8.15
C SER A 450 19.18 1.80 -6.96
N TRP A 451 19.48 3.10 -7.04
CA TRP A 451 20.09 3.87 -5.95
C TRP A 451 19.88 5.39 -6.12
N ALA A 452 20.49 6.18 -5.23
CA ALA A 452 20.29 7.61 -5.08
C ALA A 452 21.25 8.43 -5.96
N PHE A 453 20.75 9.53 -6.50
CA PHE A 453 21.45 10.57 -7.26
C PHE A 453 22.11 10.11 -8.57
N THR A 454 21.84 10.85 -9.65
CA THR A 454 22.29 10.49 -11.01
C THR A 454 23.65 11.06 -11.40
N ASP A 455 24.29 11.81 -10.51
CA ASP A 455 25.65 12.34 -10.67
C ASP A 455 26.72 11.48 -9.97
N TRP A 456 26.32 10.40 -9.29
CA TRP A 456 27.22 9.49 -8.59
C TRP A 456 27.73 8.36 -9.50
N ASP A 457 28.89 7.79 -9.16
CA ASP A 457 29.60 6.77 -9.96
C ASP A 457 28.72 5.56 -10.30
N TRP A 458 27.89 5.10 -9.35
CA TRP A 458 26.98 3.97 -9.56
C TRP A 458 26.02 4.21 -10.73
N TYR A 459 25.73 5.45 -11.13
CA TYR A 459 24.89 5.79 -12.26
C TYR A 459 25.72 6.16 -13.49
N THR A 460 26.71 7.05 -13.32
CA THR A 460 27.48 7.67 -14.42
C THR A 460 28.39 6.67 -15.14
N GLU A 461 28.86 5.61 -14.48
CA GLU A 461 29.70 4.56 -15.07
C GLU A 461 29.06 3.87 -16.29
N SER A 462 27.73 3.89 -16.38
CA SER A 462 26.97 3.26 -17.48
C SER A 462 25.94 4.19 -18.11
N ASP A 463 25.97 5.49 -17.78
CA ASP A 463 25.00 6.49 -18.23
C ASP A 463 23.54 6.00 -18.03
N GLY A 464 23.24 5.48 -16.84
CA GLY A 464 21.90 5.01 -16.47
C GLY A 464 21.43 3.70 -17.12
N LYS A 465 22.24 3.01 -17.93
CA LYS A 465 21.87 1.71 -18.52
C LYS A 465 21.71 0.63 -17.45
N GLY A 466 20.58 -0.09 -17.51
CA GLY A 466 20.20 -1.13 -16.55
C GLY A 466 19.85 -0.60 -15.16
N LYS A 467 19.63 0.72 -15.03
CA LYS A 467 19.55 1.43 -13.74
C LYS A 467 18.35 2.34 -13.68
N TRP A 468 17.62 2.29 -12.58
CA TRP A 468 16.49 3.18 -12.28
C TRP A 468 16.80 3.93 -10.98
N PRO A 469 17.13 5.24 -11.04
CA PRO A 469 17.33 6.03 -9.82
C PRO A 469 16.02 6.20 -9.05
N TRP A 470 16.09 6.49 -7.76
CA TRP A 470 14.90 6.80 -6.93
C TRP A 470 14.85 8.25 -6.41
N ILE A 471 15.95 8.98 -6.49
CA ILE A 471 16.02 10.41 -6.17
C ILE A 471 17.16 11.06 -6.94
N ALA A 472 17.02 12.31 -7.37
CA ALA A 472 18.10 13.13 -7.92
C ALA A 472 17.68 14.61 -7.98
N LEU A 473 18.65 15.52 -7.84
CA LEU A 473 18.44 16.95 -8.06
C LEU A 473 18.17 17.25 -9.55
N HIS A 474 17.59 18.42 -9.83
CA HIS A 474 17.38 18.88 -11.19
C HIS A 474 18.72 19.32 -11.84
N PRO A 475 18.96 19.03 -13.14
CA PRO A 475 18.19 18.13 -13.99
C PRO A 475 18.49 16.66 -13.67
N GLN A 476 17.45 15.88 -13.45
CA GLN A 476 17.56 14.48 -13.09
C GLN A 476 17.80 13.59 -14.32
N GLY A 477 18.70 12.62 -14.22
CA GLY A 477 18.97 11.65 -15.29
C GLY A 477 17.88 10.57 -15.42
N PRO A 478 17.55 10.10 -16.64
CA PRO A 478 16.58 9.03 -16.84
C PRO A 478 17.15 7.65 -16.45
N GLY A 479 16.29 6.77 -15.95
CA GLY A 479 16.59 5.33 -15.88
C GLY A 479 16.40 4.67 -17.24
N LYS A 480 17.32 3.77 -17.61
CA LYS A 480 17.34 3.14 -18.94
C LYS A 480 17.42 1.62 -18.87
N SER A 481 16.93 0.96 -19.92
CA SER A 481 17.18 -0.46 -20.18
C SER A 481 18.67 -0.73 -20.38
N PHE A 482 19.09 -2.00 -20.44
CA PHE A 482 20.48 -2.36 -20.74
C PHE A 482 20.92 -1.90 -22.15
N GLU A 483 19.98 -1.80 -23.08
CA GLU A 483 20.17 -1.30 -24.45
C GLU A 483 20.24 0.24 -24.51
N GLY A 484 19.94 0.93 -23.40
CA GLY A 484 19.95 2.39 -23.32
C GLY A 484 18.65 3.07 -23.73
N ILE A 485 17.54 2.34 -23.78
CA ILE A 485 16.21 2.91 -24.01
C ILE A 485 15.73 3.57 -22.72
N ILE A 486 15.19 4.78 -22.78
CA ILE A 486 14.62 5.47 -21.60
C ILE A 486 13.35 4.75 -21.15
N GLU A 487 13.30 4.41 -19.86
CA GLU A 487 12.18 3.69 -19.24
C GLU A 487 11.51 4.54 -18.15
N GLN A 488 12.29 5.15 -17.27
CA GLN A 488 11.81 5.89 -16.10
C GLN A 488 12.46 7.28 -15.99
N VAL A 489 11.74 8.26 -15.45
CA VAL A 489 12.32 9.47 -14.84
C VAL A 489 11.75 9.65 -13.44
N ILE A 490 12.59 10.03 -12.47
CA ILE A 490 12.15 10.36 -11.11
C ILE A 490 11.63 11.79 -11.02
N VAL A 491 10.74 12.04 -10.07
CA VAL A 491 10.35 13.37 -9.61
C VAL A 491 10.27 13.36 -8.09
N SER A 492 10.87 14.34 -7.45
CA SER A 492 10.90 14.49 -5.99
C SER A 492 10.30 15.83 -5.61
N CYS A 493 9.48 15.87 -4.55
CA CYS A 493 8.94 17.13 -4.06
C CYS A 493 9.90 17.87 -3.12
N GLY A 494 10.86 17.17 -2.54
CA GLY A 494 11.97 17.65 -1.72
C GLY A 494 13.09 16.60 -1.67
N PHE A 495 14.14 16.80 -0.86
CA PHE A 495 15.29 15.88 -0.79
C PHE A 495 15.69 15.59 0.66
N HIS A 496 16.97 15.27 0.91
CA HIS A 496 17.47 14.92 2.24
C HIS A 496 17.76 16.16 3.07
N SER A 497 17.44 16.12 4.37
CA SER A 497 17.73 17.21 5.30
C SER A 497 19.22 17.49 5.43
N ASN A 498 20.08 16.46 5.42
CA ASN A 498 21.54 16.65 5.47
C ASN A 498 22.15 17.09 4.13
N SER A 499 21.38 17.11 3.03
CA SER A 499 21.80 17.79 1.79
C SER A 499 21.45 19.28 1.78
N SER A 500 20.70 19.76 2.79
CA SER A 500 20.11 21.10 2.84
C SER A 500 19.39 21.47 1.54
N SER A 501 18.74 20.50 0.89
CA SER A 501 17.90 20.70 -0.29
C SER A 501 16.49 20.19 0.06
N GLY A 502 15.55 21.12 0.14
CA GLY A 502 14.17 20.87 0.53
C GLY A 502 13.20 21.10 -0.62
N ARG A 503 11.93 21.31 -0.28
CA ARG A 503 10.85 21.53 -1.25
C ARG A 503 10.94 22.84 -2.02
N SER A 504 11.66 23.79 -1.45
CA SER A 504 11.91 25.10 -2.06
C SER A 504 13.15 25.10 -2.96
N PHE A 505 13.94 24.03 -3.01
CA PHE A 505 15.12 23.93 -3.88
C PHE A 505 14.73 24.07 -5.36
N HIS A 506 15.24 25.09 -6.04
CA HIS A 506 14.97 25.32 -7.47
C HIS A 506 16.10 26.12 -8.10
N ASN A 507 16.29 26.01 -9.42
CA ASN A 507 17.39 26.69 -10.13
C ASN A 507 18.79 26.41 -9.52
N GLY A 508 18.97 25.20 -8.97
CA GLY A 508 20.23 24.77 -8.37
C GLY A 508 20.55 25.37 -6.99
N GLN A 509 19.58 26.00 -6.31
CA GLN A 509 19.80 26.62 -5.00
C GLN A 509 18.63 26.37 -4.03
N GLN A 510 18.98 26.21 -2.75
CA GLN A 510 18.04 26.22 -1.63
C GLN A 510 17.82 27.66 -1.14
N PRO A 511 16.59 28.20 -1.17
CA PRO A 511 16.27 29.47 -0.53
C PRO A 511 16.44 29.41 0.99
N THR A 512 16.66 30.58 1.61
CA THR A 512 16.79 30.72 3.06
C THR A 512 16.04 31.94 3.57
N ASP A 513 15.45 31.84 4.76
CA ASP A 513 14.86 32.94 5.50
C ASP A 513 15.90 33.80 6.25
N GLY A 514 17.17 33.36 6.26
CA GLY A 514 18.29 34.02 6.93
C GLY A 514 18.31 33.90 8.46
N LYS A 515 17.38 33.15 9.06
CA LYS A 515 17.26 32.98 10.51
C LYS A 515 18.11 31.84 11.05
N ASN A 516 18.60 30.93 10.20
CA ASN A 516 19.27 29.68 10.58
C ASN A 516 18.45 28.89 11.63
N ALA A 517 17.14 28.80 11.41
CA ALA A 517 16.19 28.18 12.32
C ALA A 517 15.45 27.02 11.62
N PHE A 518 16.21 26.20 10.90
CA PHE A 518 15.72 25.05 10.11
C PHE A 518 14.67 25.37 9.05
N GLU A 519 14.46 26.64 8.69
CA GLU A 519 13.53 27.05 7.63
C GLU A 519 12.05 26.68 7.91
N PHE A 520 11.64 26.59 9.18
CA PHE A 520 10.23 26.36 9.54
C PHE A 520 9.27 27.45 9.03
N GLU A 521 9.77 28.67 8.81
CA GLU A 521 8.99 29.84 8.39
C GLU A 521 9.19 30.19 6.91
N LEU A 522 9.80 29.31 6.13
CA LEU A 522 10.11 29.61 4.73
C LEU A 522 8.82 29.65 3.90
N GLU A 523 8.44 30.84 3.44
CA GLU A 523 7.19 31.11 2.71
C GLU A 523 7.05 30.32 1.41
N THR A 524 8.17 29.87 0.82
CA THR A 524 8.16 29.07 -0.41
C THR A 524 7.88 27.59 -0.17
N THR A 525 7.93 27.12 1.09
CA THR A 525 7.70 25.71 1.45
C THR A 525 6.40 25.15 0.91
N PRO A 526 5.25 25.85 0.93
CA PRO A 526 4.00 25.31 0.40
C PRO A 526 3.93 25.30 -1.15
N LEU A 527 4.78 26.06 -1.85
CA LEU A 527 4.62 26.34 -3.29
C LEU A 527 5.02 25.16 -4.20
N GLY A 528 5.82 24.22 -3.71
CA GLY A 528 6.29 23.05 -4.45
C GLY A 528 7.16 23.39 -5.66
N LEU A 529 8.12 24.29 -5.47
CA LEU A 529 9.02 24.76 -6.54
C LEU A 529 9.92 23.65 -7.07
N ALA A 530 10.54 22.86 -6.17
CA ALA A 530 11.36 21.70 -6.56
C ALA A 530 10.53 20.69 -7.37
N PHE A 531 9.32 20.42 -6.89
CA PHE A 531 8.44 19.45 -7.52
C PHE A 531 8.02 19.86 -8.93
N LYS A 532 7.71 21.15 -9.10
CA LYS A 532 7.41 21.75 -10.41
C LYS A 532 8.58 21.59 -11.38
N GLU A 533 9.79 21.98 -10.97
CA GLU A 533 10.99 21.89 -11.83
C GLU A 533 11.30 20.44 -12.25
N GLN A 534 11.14 19.49 -11.31
CA GLN A 534 11.29 18.06 -11.56
C GLN A 534 10.25 17.55 -12.58
N TRP A 535 8.97 17.88 -12.40
CA TRP A 535 7.90 17.46 -13.30
C TRP A 535 8.01 18.07 -14.70
N GLU A 536 8.32 19.36 -14.81
CA GLU A 536 8.51 20.03 -16.10
C GLU A 536 9.65 19.37 -16.90
N HIS A 537 10.72 18.96 -16.22
CA HIS A 537 11.79 18.18 -16.83
C HIS A 537 11.33 16.79 -17.29
N ALA A 538 10.61 16.06 -16.44
CA ALA A 538 10.08 14.73 -16.76
C ALA A 538 9.09 14.77 -17.95
N LEU A 539 8.21 15.77 -18.02
CA LEU A 539 7.30 16.00 -19.13
C LEU A 539 8.05 16.25 -20.45
N LYS A 540 9.19 16.95 -20.40
CA LYS A 540 10.06 17.18 -21.56
C LYS A 540 10.75 15.90 -22.04
N ILE A 541 11.25 15.06 -21.12
CA ILE A 541 11.83 13.75 -21.47
C ILE A 541 10.75 12.81 -22.01
N ASN A 542 9.52 12.90 -21.47
CA ASN A 542 8.37 12.10 -21.85
C ASN A 542 8.61 10.58 -21.75
N PRO A 543 9.11 10.06 -20.60
CA PRO A 543 9.40 8.63 -20.42
C PRO A 543 8.12 7.78 -20.38
N PRO A 544 8.18 6.46 -20.59
CA PRO A 544 7.07 5.56 -20.30
C PRO A 544 6.60 5.61 -18.83
N ILE A 545 7.55 5.69 -17.89
CA ILE A 545 7.28 5.70 -16.45
C ILE A 545 7.80 6.99 -15.82
N VAL A 546 6.99 7.54 -14.90
CA VAL A 546 7.48 8.50 -13.90
C VAL A 546 7.39 7.86 -12.52
N MET A 547 8.47 7.97 -11.74
CA MET A 547 8.48 7.60 -10.33
C MET A 547 8.40 8.86 -9.46
N VAL A 548 7.44 8.89 -8.54
CA VAL A 548 7.28 9.96 -7.55
C VAL A 548 7.90 9.52 -6.22
N THR A 549 8.74 10.37 -5.63
CA THR A 549 9.36 10.15 -4.31
C THR A 549 8.90 11.22 -3.34
N GLY A 550 8.15 10.91 -2.28
CA GLY A 550 7.46 9.67 -1.89
C GLY A 550 6.11 9.95 -1.21
N TRP A 551 5.40 8.92 -0.73
CA TRP A 551 4.06 9.07 -0.15
C TRP A 551 4.03 9.29 1.36
N ASN A 552 4.67 8.42 2.17
CA ASN A 552 4.48 8.39 3.63
C ASN A 552 5.77 8.22 4.48
N GLU A 553 6.84 8.96 4.22
CA GLU A 553 8.05 8.99 5.05
C GLU A 553 7.97 10.03 6.16
N TRP A 554 7.28 9.70 7.25
CA TRP A 554 6.98 10.68 8.29
C TRP A 554 8.08 10.96 9.32
N TRP A 555 9.08 10.10 9.45
CA TRP A 555 10.11 10.25 10.47
C TRP A 555 11.50 9.79 10.02
N ALA A 556 12.53 10.37 10.65
CA ALA A 556 13.92 9.97 10.47
C ALA A 556 14.55 9.57 11.80
N GLY A 557 15.48 8.62 11.74
CA GLY A 557 16.27 8.21 12.90
C GLY A 557 17.27 9.29 13.32
N ARG A 558 17.48 9.41 14.64
CA ARG A 558 18.52 10.27 15.24
C ARG A 558 19.88 9.55 15.26
N TRP A 559 20.87 10.05 14.54
CA TRP A 559 22.19 9.37 14.41
C TRP A 559 23.38 10.24 14.83
N PRO A 560 24.43 9.64 15.45
CA PRO A 560 25.74 10.27 15.49
C PRO A 560 26.37 10.27 14.09
N ASN A 561 27.17 11.28 13.75
CA ASN A 561 28.10 11.33 12.61
C ASN A 561 27.59 11.06 11.18
N ALA A 562 26.30 10.79 10.98
CA ALA A 562 25.73 10.55 9.67
C ALA A 562 25.79 11.82 8.80
N GLY A 563 26.74 11.85 7.86
CA GLY A 563 26.98 13.01 7.01
C GLY A 563 27.99 14.02 7.56
N GLU A 564 29.05 13.60 8.27
CA GLU A 564 30.14 14.49 8.71
C GLU A 564 30.60 15.43 7.56
N GLY A 565 30.60 16.74 7.82
CA GLY A 565 30.89 17.80 6.87
C GLY A 565 29.69 18.35 6.10
N GLN A 566 28.51 17.74 6.20
CA GLN A 566 27.29 18.21 5.54
C GLN A 566 26.51 19.20 6.41
N LYS A 567 25.65 20.02 5.78
CA LYS A 567 24.79 20.98 6.47
C LYS A 567 23.40 20.37 6.66
N ILE A 568 22.89 20.39 7.89
CA ILE A 568 21.58 19.85 8.22
C ILE A 568 20.52 20.94 8.18
N ALA A 569 19.48 20.71 7.38
CA ALA A 569 18.28 21.54 7.27
C ALA A 569 18.61 23.05 7.20
N ASN A 570 19.63 23.39 6.41
CA ASN A 570 20.17 24.73 6.22
C ASN A 570 20.57 25.49 7.50
N THR A 571 20.83 24.80 8.62
CA THR A 571 21.13 25.43 9.92
C THR A 571 22.59 25.29 10.34
N TYR A 572 23.03 24.07 10.66
CA TYR A 572 24.36 23.82 11.19
C TYR A 572 25.13 22.77 10.39
N THR A 573 26.46 22.74 10.53
CA THR A 573 27.30 21.74 9.86
C THR A 573 27.62 20.62 10.84
N ILE A 574 27.54 19.38 10.36
CA ILE A 574 27.80 18.18 11.15
C ILE A 574 29.32 18.05 11.33
N THR A 575 29.84 18.56 12.44
CA THR A 575 31.27 18.47 12.78
C THR A 575 31.44 18.04 14.23
N LYS A 576 32.55 17.35 14.55
CA LYS A 576 32.80 16.79 15.89
C LYS A 576 32.84 17.82 17.01
N ASP A 577 33.10 19.08 16.68
CA ASP A 577 33.13 20.22 17.59
C ASP A 577 31.76 20.91 17.75
N HIS A 578 30.77 20.59 16.92
CA HIS A 578 29.41 21.10 17.08
C HIS A 578 28.72 20.45 18.29
N PRO A 579 28.05 21.21 19.17
CA PRO A 579 27.39 20.66 20.36
C PRO A 579 26.34 19.59 20.02
N ASP A 580 25.72 19.70 18.84
CA ASP A 580 24.65 18.80 18.39
C ASP A 580 25.14 17.67 17.46
N TYR A 581 26.45 17.39 17.41
CA TYR A 581 27.05 16.34 16.56
C TYR A 581 26.41 14.95 16.70
N MET A 582 25.76 14.67 17.84
CA MET A 582 25.09 13.40 18.13
C MET A 582 23.60 13.39 17.75
N HIS A 583 23.09 14.41 17.05
CA HIS A 583 21.66 14.67 16.85
C HIS A 583 21.33 14.97 15.37
N ASN A 584 21.82 14.12 14.46
CA ASN A 584 21.65 14.31 13.01
C ASN A 584 20.47 13.49 12.48
N TYR A 585 19.76 14.06 11.50
CA TYR A 585 18.62 13.45 10.82
C TYR A 585 18.90 13.49 9.31
N VAL A 586 19.03 12.34 8.68
CA VAL A 586 19.49 12.24 7.29
C VAL A 586 18.33 12.50 6.31
N ASP A 587 17.23 11.77 6.51
CA ASP A 587 16.21 11.59 5.47
C ASP A 587 15.18 12.73 5.42
N CYS A 588 14.65 13.11 6.59
CA CYS A 588 13.65 14.16 6.74
C CYS A 588 13.80 14.86 8.10
N PHE A 589 13.35 16.12 8.19
CA PHE A 589 13.48 16.93 9.41
C PHE A 589 12.25 17.78 9.73
N ASN A 590 11.66 18.47 8.75
CA ASN A 590 10.49 19.33 8.96
C ASN A 590 9.70 19.51 7.64
N PRO A 591 8.66 20.37 7.57
CA PRO A 591 7.90 20.57 6.33
C PRO A 591 8.74 20.98 5.12
N GLU A 592 9.83 21.74 5.27
CA GLU A 592 10.71 22.12 4.15
C GLU A 592 11.67 20.99 3.75
N PHE A 593 12.27 20.32 4.74
CA PHE A 593 13.26 19.26 4.53
C PHE A 593 12.63 17.88 4.71
N SER A 594 11.69 17.56 3.82
CA SER A 594 11.07 16.25 3.66
C SER A 594 10.70 16.05 2.19
N ARG A 595 10.64 14.80 1.73
CA ARG A 595 10.21 14.42 0.38
C ARG A 595 8.82 13.80 0.35
N ASP A 596 8.07 13.94 1.43
CA ASP A 596 6.79 13.28 1.60
C ASP A 596 5.62 14.02 0.94
N ILE A 597 4.61 13.34 0.42
CA ILE A 597 3.48 13.97 -0.29
C ILE A 597 2.14 13.72 0.40
N GLU A 598 2.05 12.75 1.32
CA GLU A 598 0.85 12.53 2.11
C GLU A 598 0.43 13.83 2.84
N PRO A 599 -0.88 14.16 2.86
CA PRO A 599 -1.35 15.35 3.56
C PRO A 599 -0.95 15.36 5.04
N MET A 600 -0.59 16.55 5.53
CA MET A 600 -0.31 16.81 6.94
C MET A 600 -1.47 17.56 7.59
N LYS A 601 -1.65 17.41 8.91
CA LYS A 601 -2.75 18.03 9.66
C LYS A 601 -2.71 19.56 9.73
N TYR A 602 -1.53 20.14 9.64
CA TYR A 602 -1.26 21.58 9.68
C TYR A 602 -0.37 21.99 8.50
N GLY A 603 0.21 23.18 8.49
CA GLY A 603 1.21 23.55 7.48
C GLY A 603 0.61 23.64 6.07
N PHE A 604 1.12 22.86 5.11
CA PHE A 604 0.68 22.92 3.71
C PHE A 604 -0.54 22.02 3.39
N GLY A 605 -1.07 21.28 4.37
CA GLY A 605 -2.25 20.42 4.18
C GLY A 605 -2.07 19.43 3.03
N ASP A 606 -2.97 19.48 2.06
CA ASP A 606 -3.06 18.61 0.88
C ASP A 606 -2.54 19.25 -0.43
N ASN A 607 -1.88 20.41 -0.36
CA ASN A 607 -1.39 21.13 -1.53
C ASN A 607 -0.47 20.27 -2.42
N TYR A 608 0.43 19.47 -1.82
CA TYR A 608 1.34 18.60 -2.59
C TYR A 608 0.61 17.44 -3.27
N TYR A 609 -0.46 16.92 -2.67
CA TYR A 609 -1.30 15.90 -3.27
C TYR A 609 -1.98 16.42 -4.54
N TYR A 610 -2.61 17.61 -4.48
CA TYR A 610 -3.24 18.19 -5.68
C TYR A 610 -2.25 18.66 -6.74
N GLN A 611 -1.05 19.11 -6.35
CA GLN A 611 0.04 19.37 -7.30
C GLN A 611 0.45 18.08 -8.04
N MET A 612 0.58 16.96 -7.32
CA MET A 612 0.87 15.66 -7.90
C MET A 612 -0.23 15.22 -8.88
N VAL A 613 -1.51 15.29 -8.47
CA VAL A 613 -2.67 14.95 -9.31
C VAL A 613 -2.64 15.76 -10.62
N SER A 614 -2.36 17.06 -10.52
CA SER A 614 -2.28 17.95 -11.69
C SER A 614 -1.22 17.49 -12.70
N TYR A 615 -0.01 17.19 -12.25
CA TYR A 615 1.06 16.73 -13.15
C TYR A 615 0.82 15.32 -13.70
N ILE A 616 0.25 14.42 -12.90
CA ILE A 616 -0.11 13.08 -13.37
C ILE A 616 -1.12 13.18 -14.51
N ARG A 617 -2.14 14.05 -14.40
CA ARG A 617 -3.10 14.30 -15.48
C ARG A 617 -2.45 14.92 -16.72
N GLN A 618 -1.47 15.80 -16.58
CA GLN A 618 -0.70 16.33 -17.73
C GLN A 618 0.15 15.23 -18.42
N PHE A 619 0.74 14.34 -17.61
CA PHE A 619 1.59 13.26 -18.10
C PHE A 619 0.77 12.15 -18.78
N LYS A 620 -0.23 11.60 -18.08
CA LYS A 620 -1.08 10.48 -18.54
C LYS A 620 -2.26 10.92 -19.40
N GLY A 621 -2.66 12.20 -19.36
CA GLY A 621 -3.93 12.66 -19.91
C GLY A 621 -5.12 12.34 -18.99
N ALA A 622 -6.29 12.80 -19.39
CA ALA A 622 -7.55 12.60 -18.67
C ALA A 622 -8.71 12.35 -19.66
N ARG A 623 -9.76 11.67 -19.19
CA ARG A 623 -11.02 11.53 -19.91
C ARG A 623 -11.69 12.89 -20.15
N PRO A 624 -12.47 13.04 -21.24
CA PRO A 624 -13.25 14.25 -21.44
C PRO A 624 -14.30 14.37 -20.34
N LEU A 625 -14.55 15.59 -19.87
CA LEU A 625 -15.68 15.87 -18.99
C LEU A 625 -16.98 15.47 -19.72
N PRO A 626 -17.80 14.60 -19.11
CA PRO A 626 -19.06 14.22 -19.73
C PRO A 626 -20.04 15.42 -19.75
N THR A 627 -20.71 15.61 -20.89
CA THR A 627 -21.79 16.59 -21.01
C THR A 627 -23.09 15.98 -20.54
N ALA A 628 -23.89 16.79 -19.86
CA ALA A 628 -25.22 16.41 -19.42
C ALA A 628 -26.14 16.01 -20.58
N THR A 629 -27.09 15.14 -20.28
CA THR A 629 -28.22 14.85 -21.16
C THR A 629 -29.10 16.10 -21.38
N LYS A 630 -30.00 16.03 -22.36
CA LYS A 630 -30.91 17.15 -22.65
C LYS A 630 -31.74 17.54 -21.42
N PRO A 631 -32.16 18.80 -21.31
CA PRO A 631 -33.05 19.25 -20.23
C PRO A 631 -34.25 18.31 -20.06
N LYS A 632 -34.54 17.97 -18.81
CA LYS A 632 -35.59 17.04 -18.40
C LYS A 632 -36.15 17.49 -17.04
N THR A 633 -37.46 17.63 -16.99
CA THR A 633 -38.22 17.86 -15.74
C THR A 633 -38.33 16.56 -14.96
N ILE A 634 -38.03 16.62 -13.66
CA ILE A 634 -38.24 15.53 -12.71
C ILE A 634 -39.41 15.89 -11.78
N THR A 635 -40.33 14.96 -11.59
CA THR A 635 -41.45 15.13 -10.65
C THR A 635 -41.11 14.46 -9.32
N ILE A 636 -41.03 15.25 -8.24
CA ILE A 636 -40.57 14.76 -6.91
C ILE A 636 -41.40 13.60 -6.36
N ASN A 637 -42.73 13.66 -6.45
CA ASN A 637 -43.60 12.61 -5.89
C ASN A 637 -43.82 11.39 -6.79
N ASN A 638 -43.06 11.27 -7.89
CA ASN A 638 -43.16 10.15 -8.82
C ASN A 638 -42.01 9.17 -8.62
N ASP A 639 -42.13 8.00 -9.23
CA ASP A 639 -41.14 6.92 -9.20
C ASP A 639 -39.74 7.36 -9.68
N PHE A 640 -38.67 6.73 -9.16
CA PHE A 640 -37.28 7.11 -9.47
C PHE A 640 -36.80 6.68 -10.87
N SER A 641 -37.53 5.83 -11.61
CA SER A 641 -37.18 5.42 -12.99
C SER A 641 -37.07 6.56 -14.01
N GLN A 642 -37.58 7.76 -13.69
CA GLN A 642 -37.35 8.97 -14.50
C GLN A 642 -35.87 9.38 -14.58
N TRP A 643 -35.00 8.83 -13.73
CA TRP A 643 -33.55 9.07 -13.77
C TRP A 643 -32.76 8.11 -14.67
N ASP A 644 -33.41 7.09 -15.24
CA ASP A 644 -32.74 6.01 -16.00
C ASP A 644 -32.00 6.52 -17.26
N ASP A 645 -32.54 7.56 -17.91
CA ASP A 645 -31.98 8.20 -19.11
C ASP A 645 -31.29 9.55 -18.81
N VAL A 646 -31.13 9.91 -17.54
CA VAL A 646 -30.40 11.12 -17.11
C VAL A 646 -28.92 10.77 -16.95
N GLY A 647 -28.07 11.58 -17.56
CA GLY A 647 -26.63 11.44 -17.45
C GLY A 647 -25.89 12.78 -17.45
N PRO A 648 -24.58 12.77 -17.14
CA PRO A 648 -23.82 11.60 -16.70
C PRO A 648 -24.20 11.13 -15.30
N GLU A 649 -23.82 9.89 -14.99
CA GLU A 649 -23.77 9.39 -13.63
C GLU A 649 -22.41 9.76 -13.04
N PHE A 650 -22.42 10.57 -11.99
CA PHE A 650 -21.24 10.91 -11.20
C PHE A 650 -21.06 9.82 -10.15
N ARG A 651 -19.87 9.23 -10.07
CA ARG A 651 -19.61 8.08 -9.20
C ARG A 651 -18.56 8.43 -8.19
N ASP A 652 -18.70 7.86 -7.01
CA ASP A 652 -17.74 7.97 -5.93
C ASP A 652 -17.17 6.60 -5.56
N THR A 653 -16.16 6.56 -4.70
CA THR A 653 -15.66 5.32 -4.12
C THR A 653 -16.78 4.60 -3.37
N ILE A 654 -16.69 3.27 -3.29
CA ILE A 654 -17.64 2.43 -2.54
C ILE A 654 -16.93 1.83 -1.33
N ASN A 655 -17.65 1.57 -0.24
CA ASN A 655 -17.10 0.99 1.00
C ASN A 655 -16.01 1.83 1.68
N ASP A 656 -16.15 3.15 1.68
CA ASP A 656 -15.26 4.14 2.29
C ASP A 656 -15.80 4.76 3.60
N THR A 657 -17.00 4.36 4.02
CA THR A 657 -17.59 4.70 5.33
C THR A 657 -17.12 3.81 6.49
N LYS A 658 -16.09 2.98 6.27
CA LYS A 658 -15.55 2.08 7.32
C LYS A 658 -15.14 2.88 8.55
N HIS A 659 -15.51 2.38 9.73
CA HIS A 659 -15.09 2.95 11.01
C HIS A 659 -13.64 2.59 11.32
N ARG A 660 -12.98 3.43 12.11
CA ARG A 660 -11.62 3.23 12.61
C ARG A 660 -11.65 3.00 14.12
N ASP A 661 -10.92 1.99 14.57
CA ASP A 661 -10.60 1.79 15.98
C ASP A 661 -9.25 1.07 16.07
N PHE A 662 -8.15 1.83 16.18
CA PHE A 662 -6.81 1.28 16.02
C PHE A 662 -5.76 2.01 16.87
N PRO A 663 -4.77 1.31 17.46
CA PRO A 663 -3.68 1.94 18.19
C PRO A 663 -2.79 2.79 17.28
N GLY A 664 -2.27 3.89 17.81
CA GLY A 664 -1.24 4.69 17.13
C GLY A 664 0.16 4.09 17.26
N ASN A 665 1.12 4.68 16.56
CA ASN A 665 2.51 4.25 16.52
C ASN A 665 3.28 4.55 17.83
N ALA A 666 2.83 5.56 18.60
CA ALA A 666 3.44 5.98 19.87
C ALA A 666 2.57 5.62 21.09
N SER A 667 3.20 5.54 22.27
CA SER A 667 2.54 5.12 23.50
C SER A 667 1.35 6.01 23.87
N GLY A 668 0.21 5.39 24.17
CA GLY A 668 -0.99 6.09 24.63
C GLY A 668 -1.84 6.71 23.51
N LEU A 669 -1.44 6.57 22.24
CA LEU A 669 -2.24 6.98 21.10
C LEU A 669 -3.21 5.87 20.70
N HIS A 670 -4.47 6.26 20.47
CA HIS A 670 -5.50 5.40 19.93
C HIS A 670 -6.44 6.26 19.09
N TYR A 671 -6.74 5.81 17.87
CA TYR A 671 -7.57 6.54 16.93
C TYR A 671 -8.92 5.85 16.79
N THR A 672 -9.99 6.62 17.02
CA THR A 672 -11.37 6.18 16.83
C THR A 672 -12.08 7.13 15.88
N ASN A 673 -12.76 6.58 14.87
CA ASN A 673 -13.62 7.33 13.97
C ASN A 673 -14.86 6.48 13.65
N THR A 674 -16.02 6.93 14.12
CA THR A 674 -17.31 6.26 13.93
C THR A 674 -18.28 7.12 13.11
N THR A 675 -17.76 8.04 12.31
CA THR A 675 -18.58 9.06 11.64
C THR A 675 -19.23 8.58 10.33
N GLY A 676 -18.72 7.51 9.70
CA GLY A 676 -19.35 6.94 8.50
C GLY A 676 -20.77 6.43 8.77
N ARG A 677 -21.75 6.86 7.96
CA ARG A 677 -23.16 6.42 8.06
C ARG A 677 -23.75 6.00 6.72
N ASN A 678 -23.78 6.91 5.75
CA ASN A 678 -24.33 6.68 4.41
C ASN A 678 -23.18 6.67 3.39
N ASP A 679 -22.93 5.50 2.78
CA ASP A 679 -21.95 5.31 1.70
C ASP A 679 -22.57 5.75 0.37
N ILE A 680 -22.21 6.94 -0.11
CA ILE A 680 -22.72 7.60 -1.29
C ILE A 680 -22.00 7.03 -2.50
N VAL A 681 -22.70 6.29 -3.35
CA VAL A 681 -22.06 5.61 -4.49
C VAL A 681 -22.17 6.41 -5.79
N SER A 682 -23.25 7.19 -5.96
CA SER A 682 -23.44 7.97 -7.18
C SER A 682 -24.40 9.14 -7.03
N ALA A 683 -24.28 10.09 -7.96
CA ALA A 683 -25.19 11.20 -8.14
C ALA A 683 -25.57 11.41 -9.60
N LYS A 684 -26.75 11.99 -9.83
CA LYS A 684 -27.21 12.46 -11.15
C LYS A 684 -27.81 13.85 -11.03
N VAL A 685 -27.73 14.62 -12.11
CA VAL A 685 -28.25 15.99 -12.17
C VAL A 685 -29.11 16.16 -13.41
N ALA A 686 -30.34 16.63 -13.23
CA ALA A 686 -31.26 17.02 -14.30
C ALA A 686 -31.67 18.48 -14.12
N ARG A 687 -32.24 19.09 -15.16
CA ARG A 687 -32.65 20.49 -15.16
C ARG A 687 -33.70 20.77 -16.22
N ASP A 688 -34.52 21.78 -15.98
CA ASP A 688 -35.42 22.37 -16.98
C ASP A 688 -35.28 23.90 -16.99
N GLN A 689 -36.31 24.61 -17.44
CA GLN A 689 -36.29 26.08 -17.54
C GLN A 689 -36.30 26.78 -16.18
N ASP A 690 -36.88 26.13 -15.17
CA ASP A 690 -37.17 26.76 -13.88
C ASP A 690 -36.40 26.10 -12.74
N TYR A 691 -36.10 24.81 -12.84
CA TYR A 691 -35.57 23.99 -11.76
C TYR A 691 -34.33 23.20 -12.14
N ILE A 692 -33.52 22.95 -11.12
CA ILE A 692 -32.49 21.92 -11.11
C ILE A 692 -32.87 20.80 -10.14
N TYR A 693 -32.50 19.58 -10.51
CA TYR A 693 -32.81 18.38 -9.77
C TYR A 693 -31.53 17.60 -9.52
N PHE A 694 -31.40 17.07 -8.31
CA PHE A 694 -30.31 16.19 -7.96
C PHE A 694 -30.88 14.86 -7.49
N LEU A 695 -30.24 13.76 -7.88
CA LEU A 695 -30.39 12.44 -7.28
C LEU A 695 -29.05 12.10 -6.63
N VAL A 696 -29.09 11.59 -5.40
CA VAL A 696 -27.98 10.90 -4.76
C VAL A 696 -28.44 9.50 -4.38
N THR A 697 -27.56 8.53 -4.61
CA THR A 697 -27.80 7.11 -4.33
C THR A 697 -26.71 6.62 -3.39
N THR A 698 -27.12 5.95 -2.33
CA THR A 698 -26.23 5.28 -1.38
C THR A 698 -26.16 3.78 -1.66
N LYS A 699 -25.14 3.11 -1.12
CA LYS A 699 -24.97 1.66 -1.28
C LYS A 699 -26.08 0.88 -0.60
N GLU A 700 -26.34 1.23 0.65
CA GLU A 700 -27.42 0.69 1.48
C GLU A 700 -28.57 1.71 1.59
N ASP A 701 -29.70 1.32 2.17
CA ASP A 701 -30.80 2.25 2.44
C ASP A 701 -30.33 3.47 3.25
N ILE A 702 -30.79 4.66 2.84
CA ILE A 702 -30.44 5.90 3.50
C ILE A 702 -30.95 5.84 4.95
N THR A 703 -30.06 6.17 5.89
CA THR A 703 -30.34 6.17 7.33
C THR A 703 -31.44 7.16 7.73
N ALA A 704 -31.89 7.16 8.99
CA ALA A 704 -32.80 8.21 9.44
C ALA A 704 -32.08 9.57 9.48
N PRO A 705 -32.74 10.68 9.10
CA PRO A 705 -32.13 12.01 9.18
C PRO A 705 -31.63 12.38 10.58
N GLU A 706 -30.38 12.84 10.70
CA GLU A 706 -29.76 13.13 11.98
C GLU A 706 -28.74 14.29 11.92
N GLY A 707 -29.07 15.39 12.59
CA GLY A 707 -28.20 16.56 12.74
C GLY A 707 -28.06 17.41 11.47
N GLU A 708 -27.25 18.46 11.54
CA GLU A 708 -27.05 19.43 10.44
C GLU A 708 -26.11 18.94 9.33
N ASN A 709 -25.38 17.85 9.57
CA ASN A 709 -24.39 17.31 8.64
C ASN A 709 -24.92 16.09 7.88
N TRP A 710 -26.23 15.84 7.87
CA TRP A 710 -26.79 14.66 7.21
C TRP A 710 -27.08 14.93 5.73
N MET A 711 -26.45 14.14 4.85
CA MET A 711 -26.62 14.17 3.38
C MET A 711 -26.68 15.59 2.80
N ASN A 712 -25.65 16.40 3.05
CA ASN A 712 -25.55 17.76 2.55
C ASN A 712 -25.10 17.80 1.09
N LEU A 713 -25.63 18.76 0.33
CA LEU A 713 -25.18 19.07 -1.02
C LEU A 713 -24.53 20.45 -1.02
N TYR A 714 -23.24 20.51 -1.38
CA TYR A 714 -22.48 21.74 -1.55
C TYR A 714 -22.39 22.09 -3.04
N ILE A 715 -22.60 23.36 -3.39
CA ILE A 715 -22.59 23.85 -4.78
C ILE A 715 -21.67 25.07 -4.86
N ASP A 716 -20.68 24.98 -5.74
CA ASP A 716 -19.89 26.10 -6.27
C ASP A 716 -20.54 26.50 -7.61
N ALA A 717 -21.34 27.55 -7.58
CA ALA A 717 -22.26 27.90 -8.66
C ALA A 717 -21.56 28.66 -9.79
N ASP A 718 -20.44 29.33 -9.50
CA ASP A 718 -19.67 30.13 -10.44
C ASP A 718 -18.29 29.56 -10.80
N GLN A 719 -17.96 28.37 -10.26
CA GLN A 719 -16.70 27.64 -10.47
C GLN A 719 -15.48 28.45 -10.03
N ASN A 720 -15.65 29.27 -8.99
CA ASN A 720 -14.64 30.19 -8.52
C ASN A 720 -14.34 29.93 -7.04
N PHE A 721 -13.15 29.40 -6.79
CA PHE A 721 -12.68 29.07 -5.45
C PHE A 721 -12.66 30.27 -4.48
N ASN A 722 -12.63 31.50 -5.00
CA ASN A 722 -12.58 32.73 -4.22
C ASN A 722 -13.96 33.27 -3.79
N THR A 723 -15.04 32.62 -4.21
CA THR A 723 -16.43 32.91 -3.82
C THR A 723 -16.98 31.77 -2.96
N GLY A 724 -17.82 32.12 -1.98
CA GLY A 724 -18.33 31.15 -1.02
C GLY A 724 -17.24 30.55 -0.11
N TRP A 725 -17.62 29.56 0.69
CA TRP A 725 -16.67 28.85 1.53
C TRP A 725 -15.87 27.87 0.68
N LYS A 726 -14.59 28.18 0.42
CA LYS A 726 -13.69 27.32 -0.37
C LYS A 726 -14.26 26.99 -1.77
N GLY A 727 -14.94 27.94 -2.39
CA GLY A 727 -15.67 27.76 -3.66
C GLY A 727 -17.17 27.52 -3.49
N TYR A 728 -17.62 26.96 -2.36
CA TYR A 728 -19.04 26.62 -2.21
C TYR A 728 -19.88 27.84 -1.83
N ASP A 729 -20.61 28.36 -2.81
CA ASP A 729 -21.58 29.43 -2.64
C ASP A 729 -22.79 29.00 -1.80
N TYR A 730 -23.19 27.73 -1.94
CA TYR A 730 -24.42 27.20 -1.35
C TYR A 730 -24.20 25.86 -0.67
N VAL A 731 -24.94 25.63 0.42
CA VAL A 731 -25.15 24.31 1.02
C VAL A 731 -26.65 24.05 1.16
N ILE A 732 -27.06 22.84 0.84
CA ILE A 732 -28.44 22.38 0.93
C ILE A 732 -28.51 21.28 1.96
N ASN A 733 -29.62 21.23 2.70
CA ASN A 733 -30.00 20.14 3.61
C ASN A 733 -29.38 20.15 5.03
N ARG A 734 -28.94 21.31 5.52
CA ARG A 734 -28.53 21.45 6.93
C ARG A 734 -29.69 21.50 7.91
N SER A 735 -30.87 21.93 7.47
CA SER A 735 -32.12 21.83 8.22
C SER A 735 -33.25 21.33 7.34
N ARG A 736 -34.28 20.72 7.94
CA ARG A 736 -35.31 20.00 7.19
C ARG A 736 -36.65 19.90 7.89
N THR A 737 -37.70 19.75 7.09
CA THR A 737 -39.05 19.35 7.49
C THR A 737 -39.39 17.98 6.88
N GLU A 738 -40.65 17.56 6.95
CA GLU A 738 -41.12 16.31 6.34
C GLU A 738 -40.87 16.27 4.82
N ASN A 739 -41.09 17.39 4.11
CA ASN A 739 -41.05 17.42 2.64
C ASN A 739 -40.10 18.50 2.06
N THR A 740 -39.45 19.29 2.91
CA THR A 740 -38.51 20.34 2.47
C THR A 740 -37.18 20.31 3.22
N VAL A 741 -36.15 20.86 2.59
CA VAL A 741 -34.80 21.07 3.13
C VAL A 741 -34.35 22.51 2.93
N SER A 742 -33.51 23.04 3.81
CA SER A 742 -32.97 24.39 3.64
C SER A 742 -32.03 24.48 2.45
N VAL A 743 -32.07 25.63 1.76
CA VAL A 743 -31.03 26.11 0.85
C VAL A 743 -30.39 27.32 1.51
N GLU A 744 -29.09 27.23 1.75
CA GLU A 744 -28.33 28.20 2.51
C GLU A 744 -27.18 28.75 1.66
N LYS A 745 -26.92 30.06 1.79
CA LYS A 745 -25.84 30.75 1.09
C LYS A 745 -24.69 31.04 2.05
N SER A 746 -23.45 30.90 1.57
CA SER A 746 -22.25 31.27 2.33
C SER A 746 -22.23 32.78 2.58
N VAL A 747 -21.90 33.16 3.81
CA VAL A 747 -21.73 34.54 4.26
C VAL A 747 -20.25 34.88 4.30
N ASP A 748 -19.88 36.02 3.69
CA ASP A 748 -18.51 36.55 3.67
C ASP A 748 -17.44 35.53 3.26
N ASN A 749 -17.77 34.63 2.33
CA ASN A 749 -16.89 33.56 1.84
C ASN A 749 -16.33 32.65 2.96
N SER A 750 -17.13 32.43 4.01
CA SER A 750 -16.75 31.68 5.20
C SER A 750 -17.70 30.51 5.45
N TYR A 751 -17.33 29.60 6.38
CA TYR A 751 -18.20 28.49 6.81
C TYR A 751 -19.34 28.96 7.72
N VAL A 752 -20.06 29.98 7.27
CA VAL A 752 -21.23 30.58 7.91
C VAL A 752 -22.31 30.63 6.85
N TRP A 753 -23.50 30.13 7.21
CA TRP A 753 -24.56 29.85 6.26
C TRP A 753 -25.84 30.58 6.66
N GLU A 754 -26.48 31.23 5.69
CA GLU A 754 -27.76 31.93 5.86
C GLU A 754 -28.84 31.23 5.02
N ILE A 755 -29.96 30.84 5.65
CA ILE A 755 -31.12 30.27 4.96
C ILE A 755 -31.75 31.31 4.04
N ILE A 756 -31.83 31.00 2.76
CA ILE A 756 -32.44 31.86 1.73
C ILE A 756 -33.67 31.25 1.07
N HIS A 757 -33.86 29.92 1.16
CA HIS A 757 -34.99 29.23 0.56
C HIS A 757 -35.22 27.83 1.16
N ASP A 758 -36.36 27.21 0.84
CA ASP A 758 -36.67 25.81 1.12
C ASP A 758 -36.80 25.05 -0.21
N ALA A 759 -36.08 23.94 -0.37
CA ALA A 759 -36.18 23.04 -1.53
C ALA A 759 -37.00 21.79 -1.20
N GLU A 760 -37.70 21.23 -2.18
CA GLU A 760 -38.44 19.98 -1.99
C GLU A 760 -37.49 18.77 -2.09
N TYR A 761 -37.76 17.73 -1.30
CA TYR A 761 -37.04 16.46 -1.37
C TYR A 761 -37.94 15.27 -1.10
N ILE A 762 -37.51 14.08 -1.55
CA ILE A 762 -38.05 12.80 -1.12
C ILE A 762 -36.92 11.80 -0.92
N ILE A 763 -37.16 10.81 -0.06
CA ILE A 763 -36.28 9.66 0.16
C ILE A 763 -37.06 8.39 -0.17
N SER A 764 -36.43 7.45 -0.86
CA SER A 764 -36.97 6.11 -1.09
C SER A 764 -35.83 5.08 -1.10
N GLY A 765 -35.78 4.24 -0.06
CA GLY A 765 -34.70 3.27 0.14
C GLY A 765 -33.34 3.95 0.15
N ASN A 766 -32.48 3.60 -0.79
CA ASN A 766 -31.14 4.14 -0.96
C ASN A 766 -31.06 5.41 -1.84
N ASN A 767 -32.18 6.06 -2.17
CA ASN A 767 -32.20 7.24 -3.03
C ASN A 767 -32.80 8.46 -2.36
N LEU A 768 -32.18 9.62 -2.57
CA LEU A 768 -32.72 10.93 -2.23
C LEU A 768 -32.68 11.80 -3.48
N HIS A 769 -33.78 12.48 -3.81
CA HIS A 769 -33.74 13.53 -4.83
C HIS A 769 -34.24 14.89 -4.33
N LEU A 770 -33.71 15.95 -4.92
CA LEU A 770 -33.98 17.35 -4.60
C LEU A 770 -34.58 18.07 -5.81
N ARG A 771 -35.41 19.08 -5.56
CA ARG A 771 -35.83 20.08 -6.55
C ARG A 771 -35.56 21.48 -6.01
N ILE A 772 -34.71 22.22 -6.71
CA ILE A 772 -34.29 23.57 -6.33
C ILE A 772 -34.59 24.54 -7.49
N PRO A 773 -35.21 25.70 -7.26
CA PRO A 773 -35.34 26.71 -8.32
C PRO A 773 -33.98 27.22 -8.76
N LEU A 774 -33.73 27.26 -10.07
CA LEU A 774 -32.46 27.75 -10.64
C LEU A 774 -32.13 29.18 -10.18
N SER A 775 -33.15 30.03 -10.07
CA SER A 775 -33.02 31.44 -9.65
C SER A 775 -32.50 31.61 -8.23
N VAL A 776 -32.72 30.65 -7.33
CA VAL A 776 -32.22 30.68 -5.94
C VAL A 776 -30.70 30.51 -5.91
N LEU A 777 -30.18 29.65 -6.79
CA LEU A 777 -28.75 29.35 -6.93
C LEU A 777 -28.04 30.29 -7.91
N ASN A 778 -28.73 31.32 -8.44
CA ASN A 778 -28.22 32.18 -9.50
C ASN A 778 -27.76 31.40 -10.76
N LEU A 779 -28.43 30.28 -11.07
CA LEU A 779 -28.15 29.43 -12.21
C LEU A 779 -29.20 29.61 -13.32
N THR A 780 -28.87 29.09 -14.50
CA THR A 780 -29.77 28.94 -15.66
C THR A 780 -29.69 27.52 -16.19
N THR A 781 -30.58 27.15 -17.11
CA THR A 781 -30.56 25.82 -17.77
C THR A 781 -29.25 25.54 -18.52
N ASP A 782 -28.47 26.56 -18.86
CA ASP A 782 -27.19 26.41 -19.58
C ASP A 782 -25.96 26.57 -18.67
N SER A 783 -26.16 26.80 -17.37
CA SER A 783 -25.07 26.97 -16.40
C SER A 783 -24.33 25.65 -16.13
N SER A 784 -23.00 25.73 -16.11
CA SER A 784 -22.13 24.65 -15.60
C SER A 784 -21.61 25.06 -14.24
N PHE A 785 -21.45 24.11 -13.33
CA PHE A 785 -21.12 24.35 -11.93
C PHE A 785 -20.43 23.12 -11.34
N ASP A 786 -19.86 23.30 -10.15
CA ASP A 786 -19.24 22.22 -9.39
C ASP A 786 -20.07 21.89 -8.16
N PHE A 787 -20.07 20.62 -7.76
CA PHE A 787 -20.84 20.19 -6.59
C PHE A 787 -20.22 18.98 -5.90
N LYS A 788 -20.60 18.81 -4.64
CA LYS A 788 -20.22 17.70 -3.78
C LYS A 788 -21.39 17.30 -2.89
N TRP A 789 -21.58 16.00 -2.73
CA TRP A 789 -22.40 15.46 -1.65
C TRP A 789 -21.52 15.09 -0.47
N ALA A 790 -22.01 15.26 0.75
CA ALA A 790 -21.29 14.79 1.93
C ALA A 790 -22.26 14.39 3.04
N ASP A 791 -21.98 13.27 3.70
CA ASP A 791 -22.74 12.84 4.87
C ASP A 791 -21.84 12.74 6.10
N ASN A 792 -22.23 13.43 7.16
CA ASN A 792 -21.51 13.57 8.42
C ASN A 792 -20.12 14.22 8.28
N SER A 793 -19.99 15.11 7.31
CA SER A 793 -18.71 15.73 6.92
C SER A 793 -18.73 17.25 7.05
N THR A 794 -17.53 17.80 7.26
CA THR A 794 -17.21 19.19 7.62
C THR A 794 -18.04 19.76 8.78
N THR A 795 -17.74 19.28 9.99
CA THR A 795 -18.40 19.74 11.23
C THR A 795 -17.82 21.05 11.77
N THR A 796 -16.59 21.39 11.42
CA THR A 796 -15.88 22.58 11.91
C THR A 796 -15.64 23.65 10.84
N GLY A 797 -15.85 23.33 9.57
CA GLY A 797 -15.52 24.18 8.42
C GLY A 797 -14.12 23.98 7.85
N GLU A 798 -13.36 23.03 8.39
CA GLU A 798 -12.06 22.62 7.83
C GLU A 798 -12.25 21.69 6.64
N ILE A 799 -11.87 22.14 5.43
CA ILE A 799 -12.15 21.42 4.17
C ILE A 799 -11.56 20.01 4.11
N MET A 800 -10.42 19.77 4.77
CA MET A 800 -9.81 18.44 4.78
C MET A 800 -10.62 17.41 5.58
N GLU A 801 -11.61 17.81 6.40
CA GLU A 801 -12.52 16.86 7.07
C GLU A 801 -13.30 16.00 6.06
N PHE A 802 -13.39 16.38 4.78
CA PHE A 802 -13.89 15.51 3.71
C PHE A 802 -13.03 14.25 3.48
N MET A 803 -11.78 14.20 3.97
CA MET A 803 -10.89 13.04 3.82
C MET A 803 -11.17 11.94 4.86
N ASP A 804 -11.55 12.31 6.10
CA ASP A 804 -11.68 11.37 7.21
C ASP A 804 -13.07 11.29 7.85
N LYS A 805 -13.87 12.35 7.81
CA LYS A 805 -15.20 12.34 8.43
C LYS A 805 -16.24 11.82 7.45
N GLY A 806 -17.14 11.01 7.99
CA GLY A 806 -18.35 10.62 7.33
C GLY A 806 -18.10 9.99 5.97
N ASP A 807 -18.77 10.55 4.98
CA ASP A 807 -18.54 10.30 3.57
C ASP A 807 -18.57 11.61 2.77
N ALA A 808 -17.84 11.66 1.66
CA ALA A 808 -17.79 12.82 0.78
C ALA A 808 -17.66 12.35 -0.67
N ALA A 809 -18.65 12.70 -1.50
CA ALA A 809 -18.75 12.29 -2.89
C ALA A 809 -18.63 13.50 -3.84
N PRO A 810 -17.53 13.62 -4.62
CA PRO A 810 -16.41 12.68 -4.67
C PRO A 810 -15.48 12.82 -3.46
N ASP A 811 -14.63 11.82 -3.22
CA ASP A 811 -13.64 11.79 -2.13
C ASP A 811 -12.87 13.12 -1.91
N ASP A 812 -12.41 13.36 -0.68
CA ASP A 812 -11.49 14.44 -0.31
C ASP A 812 -12.00 15.85 -0.74
N ARG A 813 -11.11 16.73 -1.19
CA ARG A 813 -11.40 18.07 -1.72
C ARG A 813 -11.87 18.03 -3.19
N PHE A 814 -11.96 16.87 -3.83
CA PHE A 814 -12.47 16.80 -5.20
C PHE A 814 -13.94 17.25 -5.28
N ASN A 815 -14.36 17.66 -6.47
CA ASN A 815 -15.72 18.01 -6.83
C ASN A 815 -16.15 17.30 -8.12
N PHE A 816 -17.44 17.03 -8.22
CA PHE A 816 -18.04 16.70 -9.51
C PHE A 816 -18.24 17.98 -10.31
N ARG A 817 -18.00 17.91 -11.63
CA ARG A 817 -18.29 19.01 -12.55
C ARG A 817 -19.48 18.69 -13.43
N PHE A 818 -20.55 19.46 -13.26
CA PHE A 818 -21.69 19.39 -14.15
C PHE A 818 -21.51 20.31 -15.35
N VAL A 819 -21.47 19.73 -16.55
CA VAL A 819 -21.33 20.48 -17.81
C VAL A 819 -22.67 20.50 -18.54
N ALA A 820 -23.31 21.67 -18.58
CA ALA A 820 -24.63 21.79 -19.19
C ALA A 820 -24.60 21.56 -20.71
N SER A 821 -23.67 22.22 -21.38
CA SER A 821 -23.35 21.98 -22.78
C SER A 821 -21.84 22.05 -22.93
N ALA A 822 -21.27 21.22 -23.79
CA ALA A 822 -19.84 21.34 -24.09
C ALA A 822 -19.57 22.78 -24.57
N PRO A 823 -18.49 23.44 -24.10
CA PRO A 823 -18.12 24.73 -24.64
C PRO A 823 -18.00 24.56 -26.16
N VAL A 824 -18.72 25.39 -26.91
CA VAL A 824 -18.52 25.46 -28.36
C VAL A 824 -17.06 25.85 -28.54
N ASP A 825 -16.26 25.01 -29.21
CA ASP A 825 -14.89 25.34 -29.57
C ASP A 825 -14.92 26.69 -30.29
N ASN A 826 -14.67 27.77 -29.55
CA ASN A 826 -14.31 29.03 -30.15
C ASN A 826 -13.01 28.74 -30.87
N ILE A 827 -13.11 28.61 -32.20
CA ILE A 827 -11.99 28.50 -33.13
C ILE A 827 -10.86 29.35 -32.56
N SER A 828 -9.74 28.72 -32.17
CA SER A 828 -8.68 29.43 -31.46
C SER A 828 -8.31 30.70 -32.22
N GLU A 829 -7.93 31.78 -31.52
CA GLU A 829 -7.47 33.01 -32.18
C GLU A 829 -6.41 32.71 -33.25
N THR A 830 -5.58 31.68 -33.03
CA THR A 830 -4.60 31.19 -34.01
C THR A 830 -5.26 30.67 -35.29
N ALA A 831 -6.34 29.88 -35.19
CA ALA A 831 -7.09 29.40 -36.34
C ALA A 831 -7.86 30.53 -37.05
N ILE A 832 -8.38 31.53 -36.32
CA ILE A 832 -8.95 32.75 -36.92
C ILE A 832 -7.88 33.54 -37.68
N ILE A 833 -6.68 33.70 -37.11
CA ILE A 833 -5.55 34.38 -37.76
C ILE A 833 -5.10 33.61 -39.02
N ILE A 834 -5.04 32.28 -38.97
CA ILE A 834 -4.69 31.45 -40.14
C ILE A 834 -5.75 31.59 -41.25
N ILE A 835 -7.04 31.57 -40.90
CA ILE A 835 -8.13 31.75 -41.87
C ILE A 835 -8.10 33.17 -42.46
N ALA A 836 -7.83 34.19 -41.65
CA ALA A 836 -7.68 35.58 -42.10
C ALA A 836 -6.46 35.73 -43.03
N ALA A 837 -5.31 35.14 -42.69
CA ALA A 837 -4.11 35.17 -43.51
C ALA A 837 -4.31 34.44 -44.86
N ALA A 838 -4.98 33.28 -44.85
CA ALA A 838 -5.33 32.55 -46.06
C ALA A 838 -6.28 33.35 -46.96
N SER A 839 -7.24 34.08 -46.37
CA SER A 839 -8.18 34.94 -47.10
C SER A 839 -7.47 36.14 -47.74
N VAL A 840 -6.52 36.77 -47.03
CA VAL A 840 -5.68 37.85 -47.58
C VAL A 840 -4.79 37.34 -48.72
N ALA A 841 -4.18 36.16 -48.56
CA ALA A 841 -3.39 35.55 -49.63
C ALA A 841 -4.22 35.27 -50.89
N ALA A 842 -5.45 34.77 -50.74
CA ALA A 842 -6.37 34.56 -51.86
C ALA A 842 -6.72 35.87 -52.59
N VAL A 843 -6.96 36.96 -51.84
CA VAL A 843 -7.22 38.29 -52.43
C VAL A 843 -5.99 38.81 -53.18
N ILE A 844 -4.79 38.66 -52.62
CA ILE A 844 -3.52 39.05 -53.29
C ILE A 844 -3.35 38.26 -54.59
N ILE A 845 -3.63 36.95 -54.60
CA ILE A 845 -3.55 36.11 -55.80
C ILE A 845 -4.55 36.60 -56.86
N VAL A 846 -5.79 36.92 -56.48
CA VAL A 846 -6.80 37.45 -57.41
C VAL A 846 -6.35 38.80 -57.99
N ILE A 847 -5.82 39.70 -57.16
CA ILE A 847 -5.29 41.00 -57.62
C ILE A 847 -4.09 40.79 -58.56
N ALA A 848 -3.18 39.87 -58.26
CA ALA A 848 -2.03 39.55 -59.12
C ALA A 848 -2.47 38.98 -60.48
N VAL A 849 -3.49 38.12 -60.50
CA VAL A 849 -4.08 37.58 -61.74
C VAL A 849 -4.77 38.68 -62.55
N LEU A 850 -5.48 39.61 -61.90
CA LEU A 850 -6.12 40.76 -62.56
C LEU A 850 -5.08 41.74 -63.13
N LEU A 851 -4.01 42.03 -62.40
CA LEU A 851 -2.89 42.86 -62.87
C LEU A 851 -2.13 42.19 -64.02
N ALA A 852 -1.90 40.87 -63.95
CA ALA A 852 -1.29 40.10 -65.04
C ALA A 852 -2.18 40.10 -66.30
N ARG A 853 -3.51 40.00 -66.14
CA ARG A 853 -4.47 40.15 -67.24
C ARG A 853 -4.45 41.56 -67.82
N ARG A 854 -4.41 42.61 -66.99
CA ARG A 854 -4.32 44.00 -67.45
C ARG A 854 -3.03 44.26 -68.25
N ASN A 855 -1.88 43.79 -67.76
CA ASN A 855 -0.60 43.93 -68.46
C ASN A 855 -0.54 43.12 -69.77
N ARG A 856 -1.31 42.02 -69.88
CA ARG A 856 -1.48 41.30 -71.15
C ARG A 856 -2.34 42.06 -72.16
N ILE A 857 -3.35 42.80 -71.69
CA ILE A 857 -4.23 43.61 -72.55
C ILE A 857 -3.50 44.88 -73.04
N GLU A 858 -2.64 45.48 -72.22
CA GLU A 858 -1.82 46.64 -72.61
C GLU A 858 -0.65 46.28 -73.56
N LYS A 859 -0.25 45.01 -73.66
CA LYS A 859 0.73 44.52 -74.66
C LYS A 859 0.13 44.09 -76.00
N VAL A 860 -1.20 44.07 -76.13
CA VAL A 860 -1.94 43.67 -77.34
C VAL A 860 -2.62 44.89 -78.01
N LYS A 861 -2.44 46.08 -77.45
CA LYS A 861 -2.58 47.37 -78.15
C LYS A 861 -1.20 47.87 -78.53
#